data_AF-F4Q673-F1
#
_entry.id   AF-F4Q673-F1
#
_cell.length_a   1.000
_cell.length_b   1.000
_cell.length_c   1.000
_cell.angle_alpha   90.00
_cell.angle_beta   90.00
_cell.angle_gamma   90.00
#
_symmetry.space_group_name_H-M   'P 1'
#
loop_
_entity.id
_entity.type
_entity.pdbx_description
1 polymer ?
#
loop_
_entity_poly.entity_id
_entity_poly.type
_entity_poly.pdbx_seq_one_letter_code
_entity_poly.pdbx_strand_id
1 'polypeptide(L)'
;MYYTSIDSNGDIVCLLLTCKKLYYNSALKRSIQFKGIRPINDRVTTTTTTTTSLFNINSFKDILENRGGGSADQLAKGKKVKATSLELVLVDSDTLSLIEELVIDNGEDEETIVDLGSISQLTRLRHLSVKAHKLILGPHPTLKSLTLDTFYDIDLESTKFVSLTELTFDSYFSGFRRGIFPSSLTHLTVKPGEIPPRDTFLSLMSLEYLDIDLQGVSMDDEDDDDDDNDDDEDERKEFLDLESLPNLKTLTIFDDNTYNYGLEISMPPSIEILLLHAECPRIPHRCPMPLLYDLYAPQSMLIGGRISLASSPLLKELTIDLCVEPMPADFIVPSSVNNLAFIKYADEEQILEHFVLPPTLTELSMHAEYEPVQQFPESLIKLTKTINQDALPLPLPRQLKKLKCKSDGRDDGPSDSDKPESVLSLDYPSSLEKLNLIDVPWGYTLGTIENIPSVKNLLIALRQPEKPWEISDYPIFSIASRISFGTDQPPSQQQQQWLSPNTTHLTCRFITRQTKCLFRLDQIINHTNVRYLSIQIDDRRNHDKQPFQFSIQRLDPDNNNVLVLETKSLQGGIITQQRKTINAQQQHRNDPIYLYFDSNQSKSESKIGSYQSVSPDAYVFKWSFEPLWKDQPQTSTHHKVITKKTKNK
;
A
#
# COMPACT_ATOMS: atom_id res chain seq x y z
N MET A 1 -35.37 15.72 -25.26
CA MET A 1 -34.21 16.41 -25.87
C MET A 1 -33.72 15.51 -27.01
N TYR A 2 -33.89 15.92 -28.27
CA TYR A 2 -33.37 15.17 -29.42
C TYR A 2 -31.92 15.59 -29.64
N TYR A 3 -30.96 14.69 -29.41
CA TYR A 3 -29.58 14.92 -29.82
C TYR A 3 -29.53 14.87 -31.35
N THR A 4 -29.45 16.03 -32.00
CA THR A 4 -29.43 16.12 -33.47
C THR A 4 -28.03 15.89 -34.06
N SER A 5 -26.96 15.94 -33.26
CA SER A 5 -25.58 15.62 -33.70
C SER A 5 -24.67 15.23 -32.53
N ILE A 6 -23.72 14.32 -32.78
CA ILE A 6 -22.59 14.00 -31.89
C ILE A 6 -21.35 14.66 -32.51
N ASP A 7 -20.74 15.60 -31.79
CA ASP A 7 -19.70 16.46 -32.37
C ASP A 7 -18.26 15.96 -32.21
N SER A 8 -18.02 14.98 -31.34
CA SER A 8 -16.70 14.41 -31.04
C SER A 8 -16.56 12.96 -31.54
N ASN A 9 -15.43 12.65 -32.19
CA ASN A 9 -15.10 11.28 -32.58
C ASN A 9 -14.93 10.36 -31.37
N GLY A 10 -14.48 10.87 -30.22
CA GLY A 10 -14.37 10.11 -28.99
C GLY A 10 -15.73 9.61 -28.49
N ASP A 11 -16.75 10.48 -28.54
CA ASP A 11 -18.12 10.12 -28.16
C ASP A 11 -18.74 9.10 -29.12
N ILE A 12 -18.40 9.19 -30.42
CA ILE A 12 -18.81 8.19 -31.43
C ILE A 12 -18.14 6.83 -31.12
N VAL A 13 -16.85 6.80 -30.79
CA VAL A 13 -16.16 5.55 -30.42
C VAL A 13 -16.77 4.98 -29.14
N CYS A 14 -16.99 5.79 -28.10
CA CYS A 14 -17.66 5.37 -26.87
C CYS A 14 -19.06 4.82 -27.14
N LEU A 15 -19.87 5.49 -27.97
CA LEU A 15 -21.19 5.01 -28.39
C LEU A 15 -21.09 3.65 -29.10
N LEU A 16 -20.14 3.48 -30.02
CA LEU A 16 -19.95 2.22 -30.77
C LEU A 16 -19.49 1.07 -29.87
N LEU A 17 -18.64 1.35 -28.88
CA LEU A 17 -18.13 0.34 -27.95
C LEU A 17 -19.18 -0.07 -26.90
N THR A 18 -19.96 0.89 -26.39
CA THR A 18 -20.96 0.65 -25.35
C THR A 18 -22.29 0.13 -25.89
N CYS A 19 -22.68 0.52 -27.11
CA CYS A 19 -23.98 0.20 -27.69
C CYS A 19 -23.88 -0.74 -28.89
N LYS A 20 -23.30 -1.94 -28.70
CA LYS A 20 -23.17 -2.98 -29.76
C LYS A 20 -24.48 -3.25 -30.52
N LYS A 21 -25.64 -3.24 -29.85
CA LYS A 21 -26.95 -3.46 -30.50
C LYS A 21 -27.34 -2.34 -31.47
N LEU A 22 -26.95 -1.08 -31.19
CA LEU A 22 -27.16 0.05 -32.10
C LEU A 22 -26.31 -0.08 -33.36
N TYR A 23 -25.09 -0.63 -33.25
CA TYR A 23 -24.22 -0.86 -34.40
C TYR A 23 -24.75 -1.94 -35.37
N TYR A 24 -25.51 -2.92 -34.87
CA TYR A 24 -26.17 -3.92 -35.73
C TYR A 24 -27.40 -3.37 -36.47
N ASN A 25 -27.86 -2.16 -36.15
CA ASN A 25 -28.89 -1.50 -36.94
C ASN A 25 -28.26 -0.89 -38.21
N SER A 26 -28.58 -1.50 -39.37
CA SER A 26 -27.98 -1.17 -40.66
C SER A 26 -28.27 0.25 -41.15
N ALA A 27 -29.34 0.89 -40.66
CA ALA A 27 -29.66 2.28 -40.97
C ALA A 27 -28.74 3.24 -40.18
N LEU A 28 -28.55 2.96 -38.89
CA LEU A 28 -27.73 3.81 -38.01
C LEU A 28 -26.24 3.74 -38.36
N LYS A 29 -25.76 2.55 -38.75
CA LYS A 29 -24.39 2.33 -39.20
C LYS A 29 -23.97 3.22 -40.37
N ARG A 30 -24.90 3.59 -41.26
CA ARG A 30 -24.61 4.49 -42.41
C ARG A 30 -24.62 5.96 -42.02
N SER A 31 -25.28 6.31 -40.91
CA SER A 31 -25.42 7.68 -40.43
C SER A 31 -24.28 8.11 -39.51
N ILE A 32 -23.50 7.16 -38.98
CA ILE A 32 -22.31 7.47 -38.17
C ILE A 32 -21.14 7.78 -39.11
N GLN A 33 -20.70 9.04 -39.11
CA GLN A 33 -19.51 9.49 -39.82
C GLN A 33 -18.53 10.08 -38.82
N PHE A 34 -17.30 9.57 -38.80
CA PHE A 34 -16.23 10.18 -38.04
C PHE A 34 -15.78 11.47 -38.75
N LYS A 35 -15.75 12.58 -38.03
CA LYS A 35 -15.27 13.85 -38.57
C LYS A 35 -13.78 13.74 -38.88
N GLY A 36 -13.39 14.08 -40.11
CA GLY A 36 -11.99 14.08 -40.53
C GLY A 36 -11.39 12.71 -40.87
N ILE A 37 -12.17 11.62 -40.82
CA ILE A 37 -11.70 10.27 -41.21
C ILE A 37 -12.42 9.85 -42.49
N ARG A 38 -11.66 9.63 -43.57
CA ARG A 38 -12.19 9.05 -44.82
C ARG A 38 -11.94 7.53 -44.83
N PRO A 39 -12.91 6.71 -45.26
CA PRO A 39 -12.69 5.28 -45.42
C PRO A 39 -11.63 5.02 -46.49
N ILE A 40 -10.62 4.20 -46.17
CA ILE A 40 -9.58 3.77 -47.12
C ILE A 40 -10.22 2.70 -48.02
N ASN A 41 -10.67 3.13 -49.20
CA ASN A 41 -11.34 2.24 -50.16
C ASN A 41 -10.42 1.66 -51.25
N ASP A 42 -9.12 2.00 -51.24
CA ASP A 42 -8.17 1.54 -52.24
C ASP A 42 -7.11 0.61 -51.62
N ARG A 43 -6.73 -0.42 -52.37
CA ARG A 43 -5.60 -1.32 -52.06
C ARG A 43 -4.32 -0.49 -51.94
N VAL A 44 -3.87 -0.20 -50.72
CA VAL A 44 -2.62 0.52 -50.47
C VAL A 44 -1.61 -0.39 -49.78
N THR A 45 -0.51 -0.58 -50.50
CA THR A 45 0.81 -0.99 -49.99
C THR A 45 1.48 0.19 -49.27
N THR A 46 2.03 -0.09 -48.08
CA THR A 46 3.14 0.63 -47.40
C THR A 46 2.96 2.00 -46.70
N THR A 47 1.76 2.50 -46.36
CA THR A 47 1.62 3.77 -45.60
C THR A 47 0.91 3.67 -44.24
N THR A 48 0.86 2.50 -43.60
CA THR A 48 0.14 2.32 -42.32
C THR A 48 0.84 2.94 -41.10
N THR A 49 2.16 3.15 -41.13
CA THR A 49 2.93 3.57 -39.95
C THR A 49 2.64 5.00 -39.47
N THR A 50 2.22 5.90 -40.35
CA THR A 50 1.97 7.32 -40.02
C THR A 50 0.58 7.57 -39.44
N THR A 51 -0.36 6.64 -39.59
CA THR A 51 -1.74 6.82 -39.10
C THR A 51 -1.86 6.41 -37.62
N THR A 52 -1.04 5.46 -37.18
CA THR A 52 -1.03 4.95 -35.79
C THR A 52 -0.52 5.98 -34.78
N SER A 53 0.41 6.85 -35.18
CA SER A 53 0.95 7.93 -34.33
C SER A 53 0.03 9.16 -34.25
N LEU A 54 -0.83 9.38 -35.25
CA LEU A 54 -1.70 10.57 -35.33
C LEU A 54 -2.90 10.51 -34.39
N PHE A 55 -3.34 9.32 -33.99
CA PHE A 55 -4.56 9.12 -33.19
C PHE A 55 -4.33 8.46 -31.83
N ASN A 56 -3.07 8.32 -31.39
CA ASN A 56 -2.68 7.68 -30.14
C ASN A 56 -3.40 6.33 -29.90
N ILE A 57 -3.54 5.51 -30.94
CA ILE A 57 -4.31 4.25 -30.89
C ILE A 57 -3.73 3.27 -29.86
N ASN A 58 -2.45 3.46 -29.49
CA ASN A 58 -1.79 2.74 -28.40
C ASN A 58 -2.45 2.94 -27.02
N SER A 59 -3.26 3.99 -26.81
CA SER A 59 -4.06 4.12 -25.58
C SER A 59 -5.22 3.12 -25.50
N PHE A 60 -5.52 2.41 -26.60
CA PHE A 60 -6.49 1.31 -26.64
C PHE A 60 -5.84 -0.07 -26.70
N LYS A 61 -4.50 -0.14 -26.53
CA LYS A 61 -3.72 -1.38 -26.64
C LYS A 61 -4.27 -2.47 -25.71
N ASP A 62 -4.59 -2.14 -24.46
CA ASP A 62 -5.14 -3.08 -23.48
C ASP A 62 -6.52 -3.65 -23.89
N ILE A 63 -7.30 -2.90 -24.68
CA ILE A 63 -8.60 -3.33 -25.21
C ILE A 63 -8.41 -4.27 -26.41
N LEU A 64 -7.35 -4.08 -27.20
CA LEU A 64 -7.04 -4.89 -28.37
C LEU A 64 -6.28 -6.18 -28.01
N GLU A 65 -5.39 -6.14 -27.02
CA GLU A 65 -4.62 -7.29 -26.54
C GLU A 65 -5.50 -8.34 -25.85
N ASN A 66 -6.62 -7.94 -25.25
CA ASN A 66 -7.61 -8.86 -24.68
C ASN A 66 -8.41 -9.68 -25.72
N ARG A 67 -8.14 -9.53 -27.03
CA ARG A 67 -8.97 -10.14 -28.08
C ARG A 67 -8.30 -11.21 -28.95
N GLY A 68 -7.02 -11.54 -28.74
CA GLY A 68 -6.30 -12.50 -29.60
C GLY A 68 -5.35 -13.43 -28.85
N GLY A 69 -5.82 -14.60 -28.44
CA GLY A 69 -4.94 -15.73 -28.08
C GLY A 69 -4.37 -16.36 -29.35
N GLY A 70 -3.07 -16.12 -29.63
CA GLY A 70 -2.42 -16.61 -30.85
C GLY A 70 -0.88 -16.45 -30.88
N SER A 71 -0.19 -17.23 -30.05
CA SER A 71 1.13 -17.91 -30.18
C SER A 71 2.26 -17.47 -31.17
N ALA A 72 2.51 -16.19 -31.50
CA ALA A 72 3.65 -15.87 -32.40
C ALA A 72 4.78 -14.97 -31.86
N ASP A 73 4.67 -14.38 -30.66
CA ASP A 73 5.57 -13.28 -30.27
C ASP A 73 6.37 -13.49 -28.95
N GLN A 74 6.65 -14.74 -28.55
CA GLN A 74 7.36 -15.05 -27.29
C GLN A 74 8.89 -15.23 -27.39
N LEU A 75 9.53 -15.05 -28.54
CA LEU A 75 10.97 -15.39 -28.69
C LEU A 75 11.97 -14.31 -28.20
N ALA A 76 11.52 -13.19 -27.63
CA ALA A 76 12.39 -12.05 -27.29
C ALA A 76 12.41 -11.64 -25.80
N LYS A 77 11.91 -12.47 -24.88
CA LYS A 77 11.93 -12.17 -23.44
C LYS A 77 12.78 -13.20 -22.69
N GLY A 78 13.75 -12.72 -21.91
CA GLY A 78 14.69 -13.53 -21.14
C GLY A 78 13.99 -14.62 -20.32
N LYS A 79 14.60 -15.82 -20.31
CA LYS A 79 14.01 -17.00 -19.67
C LYS A 79 14.37 -17.02 -18.19
N LYS A 80 13.35 -16.92 -17.33
CA LYS A 80 13.46 -17.15 -15.88
C LYS A 80 13.28 -18.64 -15.59
N VAL A 81 14.18 -19.25 -14.83
CA VAL A 81 14.11 -20.67 -14.46
C VAL A 81 14.16 -20.79 -12.94
N LYS A 82 13.17 -21.47 -12.35
CA LYS A 82 13.19 -21.91 -10.94
C LYS A 82 13.56 -23.40 -10.92
N ALA A 83 14.63 -23.77 -10.22
CA ALA A 83 15.06 -25.16 -10.06
C ALA A 83 15.01 -25.54 -8.57
N THR A 84 14.31 -26.63 -8.26
CA THR A 84 14.13 -27.15 -6.89
C THR A 84 14.98 -28.40 -6.62
N SER A 85 15.77 -28.86 -7.60
CA SER A 85 16.79 -29.89 -7.46
C SER A 85 17.68 -29.86 -8.72
N LEU A 86 19.00 -29.87 -8.57
CA LEU A 86 19.97 -29.73 -9.66
C LEU A 86 20.13 -31.00 -10.53
N GLU A 87 19.05 -31.72 -10.82
CA GLU A 87 18.99 -32.55 -12.03
C GLU A 87 18.60 -31.68 -13.23
N LEU A 88 19.52 -30.80 -13.66
CA LEU A 88 19.51 -30.21 -15.01
C LEU A 88 19.89 -31.29 -16.04
N VAL A 89 19.17 -32.40 -16.01
CA VAL A 89 19.40 -33.55 -16.88
C VAL A 89 18.61 -33.29 -18.17
N LEU A 90 19.35 -33.06 -19.27
CA LEU A 90 18.90 -33.04 -20.68
C LEU A 90 18.19 -31.77 -21.20
N VAL A 91 18.64 -30.59 -20.78
CA VAL A 91 18.31 -29.35 -21.51
C VAL A 91 19.46 -29.06 -22.49
N ASP A 92 19.13 -28.89 -23.78
CA ASP A 92 20.08 -28.57 -24.85
C ASP A 92 21.05 -27.44 -24.44
N SER A 93 22.36 -27.67 -24.58
CA SER A 93 23.41 -26.75 -24.12
C SER A 93 23.24 -25.34 -24.66
N ASP A 94 22.68 -25.23 -25.87
CA ASP A 94 22.43 -23.94 -26.52
C ASP A 94 21.38 -23.12 -25.76
N THR A 95 20.38 -23.78 -25.15
CA THR A 95 19.32 -23.09 -24.41
C THR A 95 19.73 -22.68 -23.01
N LEU A 96 20.72 -23.34 -22.40
CA LEU A 96 21.28 -22.95 -21.11
C LEU A 96 22.05 -21.63 -21.20
N SER A 97 22.74 -21.39 -22.32
CA SER A 97 23.48 -20.14 -22.54
C SER A 97 22.60 -18.87 -22.55
N LEU A 98 21.27 -19.01 -22.67
CA LEU A 98 20.31 -17.90 -22.73
C LEU A 98 19.72 -17.52 -21.36
N ILE A 99 20.04 -18.25 -20.30
CA ILE A 99 19.52 -17.97 -18.95
C ILE A 99 20.18 -16.70 -18.40
N GLU A 100 19.36 -15.69 -18.12
CA GLU A 100 19.80 -14.42 -17.53
C GLU A 100 19.50 -14.33 -16.03
N GLU A 101 18.49 -15.09 -15.56
CA GLU A 101 18.05 -15.14 -14.17
C GLU A 101 17.83 -16.59 -13.74
N LEU A 102 18.47 -16.98 -12.63
CA LEU A 102 18.36 -18.30 -12.04
C LEU A 102 18.01 -18.20 -10.55
N VAL A 103 16.98 -18.93 -10.14
CA VAL A 103 16.59 -19.06 -8.72
C VAL A 103 16.72 -20.52 -8.31
N ILE A 104 17.58 -20.79 -7.33
CA ILE A 104 17.81 -22.09 -6.72
C ILE A 104 17.24 -22.03 -5.31
N ASP A 105 16.24 -22.85 -5.03
CA ASP A 105 15.51 -22.88 -3.77
C ASP A 105 15.48 -24.34 -3.29
N ASN A 106 16.44 -24.68 -2.43
CA ASN A 106 16.69 -26.07 -2.03
C ASN A 106 16.04 -26.46 -0.70
N GLY A 107 15.04 -25.70 -0.24
CA GLY A 107 14.31 -25.99 0.99
C GLY A 107 15.18 -25.91 2.25
N GLU A 108 14.65 -26.46 3.35
CA GLU A 108 15.29 -26.52 4.68
C GLU A 108 16.12 -27.80 4.86
N ASP A 109 16.52 -28.48 3.78
CA ASP A 109 17.31 -29.71 3.88
C ASP A 109 18.73 -29.36 4.38
N GLU A 110 18.96 -29.56 5.68
CA GLU A 110 20.16 -29.26 6.47
C GLU A 110 21.48 -29.91 5.99
N GLU A 111 21.46 -30.67 4.89
CA GLU A 111 22.67 -31.33 4.36
C GLU A 111 22.99 -30.94 2.92
N THR A 112 22.21 -30.04 2.32
CA THR A 112 22.36 -29.77 0.90
C THR A 112 23.53 -28.84 0.58
N ILE A 113 24.52 -29.40 -0.12
CA ILE A 113 25.65 -28.64 -0.68
C ILE A 113 25.32 -28.30 -2.12
N VAL A 114 25.21 -27.01 -2.42
CA VAL A 114 25.02 -26.50 -3.78
C VAL A 114 26.38 -26.05 -4.32
N ASP A 115 26.85 -26.73 -5.37
CA ASP A 115 28.08 -26.35 -6.09
C ASP A 115 27.74 -25.59 -7.37
N LEU A 116 28.00 -24.28 -7.36
CA LEU A 116 27.78 -23.40 -8.49
C LEU A 116 28.95 -23.35 -9.48
N GLY A 117 30.01 -24.14 -9.27
CA GLY A 117 31.10 -24.31 -10.22
C GLY A 117 30.58 -24.82 -11.57
N SER A 118 29.60 -25.72 -11.54
CA SER A 118 29.01 -26.33 -12.75
C SER A 118 28.20 -25.33 -13.59
N ILE A 119 27.63 -24.29 -12.98
CA ILE A 119 26.86 -23.27 -13.70
C ILE A 119 27.70 -22.12 -14.25
N SER A 120 29.03 -22.14 -14.06
CA SER A 120 29.96 -21.14 -14.64
C SER A 120 29.90 -21.05 -16.17
N GLN A 121 29.34 -22.08 -16.83
CA GLN A 121 29.07 -22.08 -18.28
C GLN A 121 27.92 -21.16 -18.69
N LEU A 122 27.09 -20.70 -17.76
CA LEU A 122 25.99 -19.76 -18.00
C LEU A 122 26.52 -18.34 -18.22
N THR A 123 27.20 -18.12 -19.35
CA THR A 123 27.89 -16.85 -19.69
C THR A 123 26.98 -15.63 -19.83
N ARG A 124 25.65 -15.81 -19.80
CA ARG A 124 24.67 -14.71 -19.81
C ARG A 124 23.95 -14.51 -18.47
N LEU A 125 24.29 -15.31 -17.46
CA LEU A 125 23.69 -15.20 -16.14
C LEU A 125 24.04 -13.84 -15.54
N ARG A 126 23.01 -13.07 -15.18
CA ARG A 126 23.11 -11.73 -14.60
C ARG A 126 22.54 -11.66 -13.20
N HIS A 127 21.51 -12.45 -12.92
CA HIS A 127 20.82 -12.48 -11.64
C HIS A 127 20.79 -13.91 -11.11
N LEU A 128 21.25 -14.09 -9.87
CA LEU A 128 21.31 -15.39 -9.22
C LEU A 128 20.80 -15.25 -7.79
N SER A 129 19.79 -16.03 -7.44
CA SER A 129 19.30 -16.16 -6.07
C SER A 129 19.43 -17.61 -5.63
N VAL A 130 20.09 -17.85 -4.50
CA VAL A 130 20.37 -19.19 -4.01
C VAL A 130 20.02 -19.30 -2.55
N LYS A 131 19.13 -20.24 -2.24
CA LYS A 131 18.87 -20.75 -0.90
C LYS A 131 19.43 -22.16 -0.77
N ALA A 132 20.45 -22.32 0.07
CA ALA A 132 21.15 -23.58 0.26
C ALA A 132 21.84 -23.63 1.62
N HIS A 133 21.97 -24.82 2.21
CA HIS A 133 22.68 -24.97 3.48
C HIS A 133 24.15 -24.57 3.35
N LYS A 134 24.85 -25.17 2.38
CA LYS A 134 26.24 -24.86 2.06
C LYS A 134 26.40 -24.53 0.58
N LEU A 135 27.18 -23.49 0.29
CA LEU A 135 27.37 -22.98 -1.07
C LEU A 135 28.85 -23.01 -1.48
N ILE A 136 29.13 -23.56 -2.66
CA ILE A 136 30.45 -23.46 -3.29
C ILE A 136 30.31 -22.55 -4.51
N LEU A 137 30.94 -21.38 -4.46
CA LEU A 137 30.89 -20.39 -5.53
C LEU A 137 32.01 -20.60 -6.55
N GLY A 138 31.61 -20.81 -7.81
CA GLY A 138 32.48 -20.75 -8.99
C GLY A 138 32.65 -19.32 -9.52
N PRO A 139 33.54 -19.11 -10.51
CA PRO A 139 33.70 -17.80 -11.15
C PRO A 139 32.49 -17.45 -12.03
N HIS A 140 31.94 -16.26 -11.84
CA HIS A 140 30.77 -15.75 -12.58
C HIS A 140 30.99 -14.30 -13.01
N PRO A 141 31.83 -14.05 -14.03
CA PRO A 141 32.27 -12.70 -14.37
C PRO A 141 31.16 -11.81 -14.95
N THR A 142 30.02 -12.37 -15.38
CA THR A 142 28.89 -11.62 -15.94
C THR A 142 27.77 -11.33 -14.94
N LEU A 143 27.86 -11.92 -13.75
CA LEU A 143 26.84 -11.79 -12.72
C LEU A 143 26.83 -10.35 -12.19
N LYS A 144 25.64 -9.75 -12.13
CA LYS A 144 25.41 -8.38 -11.68
C LYS A 144 24.72 -8.32 -10.32
N SER A 145 23.85 -9.29 -10.03
CA SER A 145 23.05 -9.35 -8.81
C SER A 145 23.09 -10.75 -8.23
N LEU A 146 23.38 -10.85 -6.93
CA LEU A 146 23.52 -12.10 -6.19
C LEU A 146 22.76 -12.00 -4.86
N THR A 147 21.80 -12.90 -4.63
CA THR A 147 21.08 -13.05 -3.36
C THR A 147 21.40 -14.41 -2.74
N LEU A 148 21.83 -14.41 -1.48
CA LEU A 148 22.33 -15.58 -0.77
C LEU A 148 21.52 -15.80 0.52
N ASP A 149 20.91 -16.96 0.65
CA ASP A 149 20.28 -17.48 1.87
C ASP A 149 21.01 -18.78 2.26
N THR A 150 22.06 -18.67 3.08
CA THR A 150 22.93 -19.79 3.48
C THR A 150 23.33 -19.70 4.95
N PHE A 151 23.56 -20.84 5.59
CA PHE A 151 23.87 -20.91 7.02
C PHE A 151 25.37 -20.97 7.35
N TYR A 152 26.27 -20.97 6.36
CA TYR A 152 27.72 -21.07 6.56
C TYR A 152 28.48 -19.97 5.85
N ASP A 153 29.69 -19.71 6.35
CA ASP A 153 30.65 -18.80 5.74
C ASP A 153 30.83 -19.10 4.25
N ILE A 154 30.56 -18.08 3.45
CA ILE A 154 30.72 -18.11 2.01
C ILE A 154 32.04 -17.43 1.67
N ASP A 155 32.92 -18.15 0.97
CA ASP A 155 34.08 -17.52 0.37
C ASP A 155 33.74 -16.84 -0.96
N LEU A 156 33.48 -15.54 -0.88
CA LEU A 156 33.17 -14.70 -2.03
C LEU A 156 34.38 -14.43 -2.95
N GLU A 157 35.62 -14.70 -2.51
CA GLU A 157 36.89 -14.37 -3.19
C GLU A 157 36.75 -13.25 -4.23
N SER A 158 36.98 -11.98 -3.85
CA SER A 158 36.65 -10.76 -4.64
C SER A 158 36.93 -10.78 -6.15
N THR A 159 37.86 -11.64 -6.63
CA THR A 159 38.15 -11.85 -8.06
C THR A 159 37.10 -12.65 -8.84
N LYS A 160 36.21 -13.41 -8.19
CA LYS A 160 35.21 -14.28 -8.86
C LYS A 160 34.05 -13.50 -9.49
N PHE A 161 33.81 -12.27 -9.03
CA PHE A 161 32.58 -11.51 -9.29
C PHE A 161 32.85 -10.08 -9.76
N VAL A 162 33.67 -9.94 -10.80
CA VAL A 162 34.14 -8.62 -11.30
C VAL A 162 33.04 -7.68 -11.79
N SER A 163 31.86 -8.20 -12.18
CA SER A 163 30.72 -7.40 -12.65
C SER A 163 29.61 -7.25 -11.61
N LEU A 164 29.79 -7.78 -10.39
CA LEU A 164 28.75 -7.80 -9.39
C LEU A 164 28.54 -6.40 -8.83
N THR A 165 27.32 -5.89 -8.99
CA THR A 165 26.92 -4.54 -8.57
C THR A 165 25.96 -4.57 -7.39
N GLU A 166 25.26 -5.69 -7.17
CA GLU A 166 24.28 -5.88 -6.11
C GLU A 166 24.54 -7.21 -5.39
N LEU A 167 24.59 -7.17 -4.07
CA LEU A 167 24.77 -8.35 -3.22
C LEU A 167 23.84 -8.27 -2.01
N THR A 168 23.07 -9.32 -1.77
CA THR A 168 22.14 -9.42 -0.64
C THR A 168 22.35 -10.74 0.09
N PHE A 169 22.47 -10.66 1.41
CA PHE A 169 22.43 -11.82 2.30
C PHE A 169 21.11 -11.83 3.07
N ASP A 170 20.26 -12.82 2.81
CA ASP A 170 18.98 -12.99 3.50
C ASP A 170 19.13 -13.66 4.87
N SER A 171 20.32 -14.21 5.12
CA SER A 171 20.74 -15.02 6.28
C SER A 171 21.96 -14.39 6.96
N TYR A 172 22.24 -14.81 8.18
CA TYR A 172 23.38 -14.30 8.94
C TYR A 172 24.70 -14.62 8.24
N PHE A 173 25.52 -13.59 8.07
CA PHE A 173 26.82 -13.66 7.47
C PHE A 173 27.89 -13.51 8.54
N SER A 174 28.66 -14.57 8.75
CA SER A 174 29.87 -14.59 9.55
C SER A 174 31.12 -14.62 8.66
N GLY A 175 32.28 -14.34 9.25
CA GLY A 175 33.56 -14.42 8.52
C GLY A 175 33.94 -13.12 7.80
N PHE A 176 33.59 -11.96 8.38
CA PHE A 176 34.06 -10.70 7.85
C PHE A 176 35.59 -10.63 7.88
N ARG A 177 36.16 -10.32 6.72
CA ARG A 177 37.60 -10.10 6.56
C ARG A 177 37.82 -8.98 5.56
N ARG A 178 38.96 -8.30 5.70
CA ARG A 178 39.34 -7.21 4.81
C ARG A 178 39.27 -7.62 3.34
N GLY A 179 38.53 -6.86 2.54
CA GLY A 179 38.44 -7.05 1.09
C GLY A 179 37.64 -8.29 0.66
N ILE A 180 36.76 -8.81 1.52
CA ILE A 180 35.86 -9.92 1.18
C ILE A 180 34.90 -9.56 0.04
N PHE A 181 34.44 -8.31 0.00
CA PHE A 181 33.46 -7.85 -0.97
C PHE A 181 34.10 -7.32 -2.27
N PRO A 182 33.51 -7.59 -3.45
CA PRO A 182 33.96 -7.03 -4.72
C PRO A 182 33.86 -5.50 -4.74
N SER A 183 34.90 -4.81 -5.21
CA SER A 183 34.93 -3.34 -5.29
C SER A 183 33.96 -2.73 -6.31
N SER A 184 33.36 -3.57 -7.16
CA SER A 184 32.33 -3.19 -8.15
C SER A 184 30.93 -3.01 -7.54
N LEU A 185 30.74 -3.39 -6.27
CA LEU A 185 29.43 -3.27 -5.61
C LEU A 185 28.99 -1.82 -5.52
N THR A 186 27.71 -1.63 -5.83
CA THR A 186 26.96 -0.37 -5.70
C THR A 186 25.85 -0.50 -4.65
N HIS A 187 25.37 -1.72 -4.40
CA HIS A 187 24.33 -2.03 -3.42
C HIS A 187 24.77 -3.26 -2.62
N LEU A 188 24.69 -3.16 -1.28
CA LEU A 188 25.02 -4.23 -0.36
C LEU A 188 23.98 -4.30 0.75
N THR A 189 23.36 -5.46 0.95
CA THR A 189 22.50 -5.78 2.10
C THR A 189 23.12 -6.95 2.84
N VAL A 190 23.44 -6.76 4.13
CA VAL A 190 24.11 -7.76 4.97
C VAL A 190 23.39 -7.91 6.30
N LYS A 191 23.32 -9.15 6.79
CA LYS A 191 22.91 -9.50 8.15
C LYS A 191 24.12 -10.02 8.91
N PRO A 192 24.99 -9.18 9.47
CA PRO A 192 26.16 -9.64 10.21
C PRO A 192 25.78 -10.57 11.37
N GLY A 193 26.53 -11.66 11.57
CA GLY A 193 26.50 -12.43 12.82
C GLY A 193 27.37 -11.84 13.94
N GLU A 194 28.30 -10.96 13.58
CA GLU A 194 29.23 -10.25 14.46
C GLU A 194 29.46 -8.83 13.90
N ILE A 195 29.85 -7.85 14.71
CA ILE A 195 30.15 -6.52 14.19
C ILE A 195 31.32 -6.59 13.19
N PRO A 196 31.13 -6.11 11.95
CA PRO A 196 32.18 -6.17 10.94
C PRO A 196 33.45 -5.44 11.41
N PRO A 197 34.65 -6.02 11.21
CA PRO A 197 35.90 -5.32 11.44
C PRO A 197 35.96 -3.98 10.72
N ARG A 198 36.64 -3.01 11.33
CA ARG A 198 36.73 -1.62 10.86
C ARG A 198 37.07 -1.48 9.37
N ASP A 199 37.90 -2.36 8.83
CA ASP A 199 38.41 -2.29 7.46
C ASP A 199 37.57 -3.08 6.43
N THR A 200 36.44 -3.65 6.85
CA THR A 200 35.58 -4.50 6.01
C THR A 200 35.12 -3.80 4.74
N PHE A 201 34.68 -2.55 4.84
CA PHE A 201 34.04 -1.84 3.73
C PHE A 201 35.00 -0.96 2.91
N LEU A 202 36.27 -0.82 3.30
CA LEU A 202 37.22 0.13 2.69
C LEU A 202 37.43 -0.04 1.17
N SER A 203 37.20 -1.24 0.62
CA SER A 203 37.36 -1.50 -0.82
C SER A 203 36.14 -1.11 -1.66
N LEU A 204 35.01 -0.78 -1.03
CA LEU A 204 33.72 -0.55 -1.68
C LEU A 204 33.53 0.90 -2.12
N MET A 205 34.53 1.45 -2.82
CA MET A 205 34.54 2.86 -3.25
C MET A 205 33.36 3.24 -4.16
N SER A 206 32.70 2.27 -4.80
CA SER A 206 31.54 2.49 -5.69
C SER A 206 30.19 2.30 -4.99
N LEU A 207 30.18 1.98 -3.70
CA LEU A 207 28.97 1.67 -2.95
C LEU A 207 28.09 2.92 -2.79
N GLU A 208 26.83 2.82 -3.22
CA GLU A 208 25.83 3.90 -3.11
C GLU A 208 24.76 3.58 -2.06
N TYR A 209 24.46 2.29 -1.85
CA TYR A 209 23.44 1.80 -0.92
C TYR A 209 24.03 0.71 -0.01
N LEU A 210 23.89 0.89 1.30
CA LEU A 210 24.28 -0.08 2.32
C LEU A 210 23.12 -0.30 3.30
N ASP A 211 22.75 -1.55 3.50
CA ASP A 211 21.74 -1.98 4.46
C ASP A 211 22.36 -3.04 5.39
N ILE A 212 22.37 -2.77 6.69
CA ILE A 212 22.97 -3.61 7.72
C ILE A 212 21.91 -3.96 8.74
N ASP A 213 21.60 -5.23 8.86
CA ASP A 213 20.63 -5.76 9.82
C ASP A 213 21.39 -6.51 10.93
N LEU A 214 21.53 -5.84 12.07
CA LEU A 214 22.26 -6.27 13.27
C LEU A 214 21.42 -7.17 14.19
N GLN A 215 20.22 -7.61 13.76
CA GLN A 215 19.43 -8.58 14.52
C GLN A 215 20.28 -9.80 14.89
N GLY A 216 20.16 -10.30 16.11
CA GLY A 216 20.78 -11.57 16.50
C GLY A 216 22.31 -11.59 16.54
N VAL A 217 23.00 -10.44 16.48
CA VAL A 217 24.41 -10.35 16.85
C VAL A 217 24.52 -10.70 18.34
N SER A 218 24.95 -11.92 18.64
CA SER A 218 25.22 -12.33 20.03
C SER A 218 26.49 -11.64 20.48
N MET A 219 26.36 -10.74 21.44
CA MET A 219 27.48 -10.45 22.32
C MET A 219 27.70 -11.76 23.06
N ASP A 220 28.89 -12.34 22.94
CA ASP A 220 29.27 -13.43 23.83
C ASP A 220 29.15 -12.83 25.24
N ASP A 221 28.09 -13.18 25.95
CA ASP A 221 27.95 -12.95 27.39
C ASP A 221 29.09 -13.77 28.01
N GLU A 222 30.32 -13.25 27.96
CA GLU A 222 31.47 -13.83 28.61
C GLU A 222 31.07 -13.93 30.08
N ASP A 223 30.73 -15.17 30.47
CA ASP A 223 30.16 -15.54 31.75
C ASP A 223 30.80 -14.68 32.86
N ASP A 224 29.95 -13.96 33.60
CA ASP A 224 30.22 -13.17 34.79
C ASP A 224 30.91 -14.02 35.89
N ASP A 225 32.11 -14.52 35.62
CA ASP A 225 32.99 -15.16 36.59
C ASP A 225 33.65 -14.06 37.43
N ASP A 226 32.85 -13.38 38.27
CA ASP A 226 33.10 -12.79 39.60
C ASP A 226 34.50 -12.18 39.94
N ASP A 227 35.35 -11.83 38.98
CA ASP A 227 36.68 -11.28 39.25
C ASP A 227 36.56 -9.75 39.42
N ASP A 228 36.26 -9.33 40.66
CA ASP A 228 36.09 -7.97 41.23
C ASP A 228 37.24 -6.95 40.95
N ASN A 229 37.91 -7.00 39.81
CA ASN A 229 38.98 -6.06 39.44
C ASN A 229 38.39 -4.85 38.67
N ASP A 230 37.69 -4.00 39.43
CA ASP A 230 36.95 -2.77 39.06
C ASP A 230 37.72 -1.65 38.30
N ASP A 231 38.98 -1.82 37.88
CA ASP A 231 39.82 -0.66 37.49
C ASP A 231 40.26 -0.57 36.01
N ASP A 232 39.97 -1.55 35.14
CA ASP A 232 40.43 -1.55 33.74
C ASP A 232 39.31 -1.85 32.71
N GLU A 233 38.12 -1.26 32.89
CA GLU A 233 37.06 -1.25 31.86
C GLU A 233 37.41 -0.30 30.69
N ASP A 234 38.50 -0.60 29.98
CA ASP A 234 38.64 -0.18 28.58
C ASP A 234 37.62 -0.99 27.75
N GLU A 235 36.32 -0.71 27.96
CA GLU A 235 35.21 -1.25 27.21
C GLU A 235 35.58 -1.19 25.71
N ARG A 236 35.68 -2.35 25.08
CA ARG A 236 35.99 -2.45 23.65
C ARG A 236 34.86 -1.80 22.87
N LYS A 237 34.99 -0.51 22.59
CA LYS A 237 34.03 0.22 21.77
C LYS A 237 34.07 -0.34 20.37
N GLU A 238 32.99 -1.03 20.01
CA GLU A 238 32.76 -1.49 18.66
C GLU A 238 32.63 -0.29 17.73
N PHE A 239 33.23 -0.39 16.55
CA PHE A 239 33.36 0.74 15.65
C PHE A 239 33.17 0.32 14.19
N LEU A 240 32.25 0.98 13.51
CA LEU A 240 31.97 0.82 12.09
C LEU A 240 32.48 2.02 11.30
N ASP A 241 33.48 1.79 10.42
CA ASP A 241 34.08 2.85 9.60
C ASP A 241 33.44 2.95 8.20
N LEU A 242 32.60 3.96 7.99
CA LEU A 242 32.00 4.24 6.67
C LEU A 242 32.49 5.57 6.08
N GLU A 243 33.33 6.34 6.78
CA GLU A 243 33.82 7.66 6.34
C GLU A 243 34.56 7.59 5.00
N SER A 244 35.19 6.44 4.73
CA SER A 244 35.95 6.17 3.50
C SER A 244 35.10 5.88 2.26
N LEU A 245 33.77 5.83 2.35
CA LEU A 245 32.87 5.48 1.24
C LEU A 245 32.31 6.75 0.56
N PRO A 246 33.00 7.34 -0.43
CA PRO A 246 32.67 8.68 -0.95
C PRO A 246 31.39 8.74 -1.76
N ASN A 247 30.85 7.59 -2.18
CA ASN A 247 29.67 7.49 -3.02
C ASN A 247 28.45 6.99 -2.24
N LEU A 248 28.58 6.68 -0.95
CA LEU A 248 27.49 6.14 -0.15
C LEU A 248 26.44 7.22 0.08
N LYS A 249 25.23 6.99 -0.45
CA LYS A 249 24.09 7.92 -0.39
C LYS A 249 23.03 7.45 0.59
N THR A 250 22.80 6.15 0.66
CA THR A 250 21.77 5.57 1.53
C THR A 250 22.41 4.58 2.49
N LEU A 251 22.15 4.79 3.78
CA LEU A 251 22.51 3.85 4.83
C LEU A 251 21.25 3.47 5.62
N THR A 252 20.99 2.17 5.71
CA THR A 252 19.99 1.58 6.61
C THR A 252 20.70 0.74 7.65
N ILE A 253 20.35 0.94 8.92
CA ILE A 253 20.80 0.10 10.02
C ILE A 253 19.56 -0.34 10.78
N PHE A 254 19.37 -1.64 10.87
CA PHE A 254 18.33 -2.28 11.64
C PHE A 254 18.94 -3.01 12.84
N ASP A 255 18.32 -2.92 14.00
CA ASP A 255 18.63 -3.72 15.18
C ASP A 255 17.36 -3.85 16.02
N ASP A 256 17.00 -5.06 16.43
CA ASP A 256 15.91 -5.30 17.38
C ASP A 256 16.40 -5.42 18.83
N ASN A 257 17.71 -5.44 19.05
CA ASN A 257 18.29 -5.54 20.37
C ASN A 257 18.10 -4.23 21.13
N THR A 258 17.56 -4.34 22.35
CA THR A 258 17.43 -3.22 23.28
C THR A 258 18.72 -2.94 24.06
N TYR A 259 19.78 -3.72 23.82
CA TYR A 259 21.05 -3.61 24.53
C TYR A 259 21.88 -2.43 24.00
N ASN A 260 22.43 -1.63 24.90
CA ASN A 260 23.24 -0.46 24.56
C ASN A 260 24.73 -0.84 24.52
N TYR A 261 25.16 -1.53 23.45
CA TYR A 261 26.55 -2.00 23.30
C TYR A 261 27.52 -0.94 22.71
N GLY A 262 27.10 0.32 22.62
CA GLY A 262 28.02 1.44 22.38
C GLY A 262 28.66 1.51 20.99
N LEU A 263 28.05 0.90 19.96
CA LEU A 263 28.53 0.92 18.58
C LEU A 263 28.71 2.36 18.05
N GLU A 264 29.93 2.75 17.71
CA GLU A 264 30.23 4.04 17.07
C GLU A 264 30.31 3.89 15.55
N ILE A 265 29.61 4.75 14.80
CA ILE A 265 29.55 4.71 13.34
C ILE A 265 30.05 6.03 12.78
N SER A 266 31.11 5.98 11.99
CA SER A 266 31.58 7.14 11.24
C SER A 266 30.89 7.23 9.88
N MET A 267 30.46 8.43 9.49
CA MET A 267 29.60 8.64 8.33
C MET A 267 30.33 9.45 7.25
N PRO A 268 30.21 9.08 5.95
CA PRO A 268 30.76 9.87 4.87
C PRO A 268 29.89 11.11 4.60
N PRO A 269 30.47 12.21 4.09
CA PRO A 269 29.73 13.44 3.81
C PRO A 269 28.75 13.32 2.62
N SER A 270 28.78 12.22 1.89
CA SER A 270 27.92 11.92 0.73
C SER A 270 26.53 11.42 1.10
N ILE A 271 26.26 11.10 2.37
CA ILE A 271 24.98 10.54 2.81
C ILE A 271 23.84 11.52 2.55
N GLU A 272 22.80 11.00 1.90
CA GLU A 272 21.57 11.69 1.52
C GLU A 272 20.37 11.16 2.32
N ILE A 273 20.31 9.84 2.56
CA ILE A 273 19.26 9.14 3.32
C ILE A 273 19.90 8.33 4.43
N LEU A 274 19.44 8.52 5.66
CA LEU A 274 19.88 7.76 6.82
C LEU A 274 18.69 7.17 7.57
N LEU A 275 18.61 5.84 7.62
CA LEU A 275 17.55 5.10 8.29
C LEU A 275 18.12 4.28 9.45
N LEU A 276 17.88 4.71 10.67
CA LEU A 276 18.33 4.05 11.90
C LEU A 276 17.12 3.50 12.63
N HIS A 277 16.96 2.18 12.65
CA HIS A 277 15.89 1.50 13.40
C HIS A 277 16.36 1.01 14.78
N ALA A 278 17.55 1.45 15.21
CA ALA A 278 18.27 0.96 16.36
C ALA A 278 18.68 2.11 17.29
N GLU A 279 18.60 1.92 18.61
CA GLU A 279 19.04 2.93 19.59
C GLU A 279 20.55 2.85 19.90
N CYS A 280 21.16 1.70 19.62
CA CYS A 280 22.55 1.40 19.94
C CYS A 280 23.58 2.30 19.22
N PRO A 281 23.41 2.73 17.94
CA PRO A 281 24.50 3.38 17.25
C PRO A 281 24.76 4.80 17.79
N ARG A 282 26.01 5.25 17.68
CA ARG A 282 26.44 6.61 17.99
C ARG A 282 27.16 7.19 16.80
N ILE A 283 26.72 8.34 16.31
CA ILE A 283 27.39 9.05 15.22
C ILE A 283 28.23 10.18 15.85
N PRO A 284 29.57 10.14 15.75
CA PRO A 284 30.42 11.18 16.30
C PRO A 284 30.06 12.55 15.74
N HIS A 285 30.02 13.58 16.58
CA HIS A 285 29.77 14.97 16.16
C HIS A 285 30.71 15.50 15.08
N ARG A 286 31.89 14.86 14.92
CA ARG A 286 32.88 15.18 13.88
C ARG A 286 32.46 14.74 12.47
N CYS A 287 31.39 13.94 12.32
CA CYS A 287 30.90 13.47 11.03
C CYS A 287 29.84 14.43 10.47
N PRO A 288 30.21 15.41 9.62
CA PRO A 288 29.23 16.27 8.99
C PRO A 288 28.41 15.49 7.97
N MET A 289 27.11 15.73 7.91
CA MET A 289 26.22 15.14 6.91
C MET A 289 25.56 16.25 6.07
N PRO A 290 26.35 17.00 5.29
CA PRO A 290 25.88 18.22 4.63
C PRO A 290 24.82 17.96 3.55
N LEU A 291 24.75 16.74 3.01
CA LEU A 291 23.81 16.32 1.96
C LEU A 291 22.57 15.59 2.48
N LEU A 292 22.48 15.32 3.79
CA LEU A 292 21.38 14.57 4.39
C LEU A 292 20.06 15.33 4.17
N TYR A 293 19.12 14.68 3.48
CA TYR A 293 17.80 15.25 3.19
C TYR A 293 16.66 14.47 3.87
N ASP A 294 16.86 13.19 4.21
CA ASP A 294 15.89 12.33 4.89
C ASP A 294 16.57 11.56 6.04
N LEU A 295 16.02 11.72 7.25
CA LEU A 295 16.50 11.07 8.46
C LEU A 295 15.36 10.34 9.15
N TYR A 296 15.54 9.05 9.37
CA TYR A 296 14.76 8.25 10.31
C TYR A 296 15.68 7.85 11.47
N ALA A 297 15.30 8.19 12.70
CA ALA A 297 16.08 7.84 13.88
C ALA A 297 15.17 7.67 15.12
N PRO A 298 15.54 6.82 16.09
CA PRO A 298 14.86 6.77 17.37
C PRO A 298 15.03 8.07 18.15
N GLN A 299 14.05 8.40 18.99
CA GLN A 299 14.07 9.59 19.83
C GLN A 299 15.33 9.67 20.70
N SER A 300 15.76 8.56 21.30
CA SER A 300 16.91 8.51 22.21
C SER A 300 18.22 8.93 21.53
N MET A 301 18.37 8.68 20.21
CA MET A 301 19.52 9.13 19.43
C MET A 301 19.55 10.64 19.23
N LEU A 302 18.39 11.27 19.13
CA LEU A 302 18.25 12.70 18.90
C LEU A 302 18.40 13.51 20.19
N ILE A 303 17.75 13.08 21.27
CA ILE A 303 17.80 13.74 22.58
C ILE A 303 19.20 13.64 23.21
N GLY A 304 19.83 12.46 23.13
CA GLY A 304 21.16 12.24 23.70
C GLY A 304 22.30 12.93 22.96
N GLY A 305 22.00 13.74 21.92
CA GLY A 305 23.00 14.34 21.06
C GLY A 305 23.81 13.34 20.25
N ARG A 306 23.41 12.05 20.20
CA ARG A 306 24.11 11.02 19.42
C ARG A 306 24.07 11.31 17.92
N ILE A 307 23.13 12.14 17.48
CA ILE A 307 23.07 12.71 16.14
C ILE A 307 22.86 14.22 16.26
N SER A 308 23.72 15.02 15.60
CA SER A 308 23.56 16.47 15.55
C SER A 308 22.81 16.87 14.27
N LEU A 309 21.58 17.37 14.41
CA LEU A 309 20.82 17.89 13.26
C LEU A 309 21.41 19.19 12.69
N ALA A 310 22.25 19.90 13.47
CA ALA A 310 22.88 21.15 13.04
C ALA A 310 23.89 20.96 11.89
N SER A 311 24.40 19.75 11.68
CA SER A 311 25.31 19.42 10.58
C SER A 311 24.61 19.14 9.25
N SER A 312 23.27 19.13 9.23
CA SER A 312 22.42 18.67 8.13
C SER A 312 21.50 19.79 7.60
N PRO A 313 22.05 20.83 6.95
CA PRO A 313 21.29 22.02 6.53
C PRO A 313 20.26 21.74 5.41
N LEU A 314 20.35 20.59 4.74
CA LEU A 314 19.44 20.18 3.67
C LEU A 314 18.32 19.24 4.12
N LEU A 315 18.25 18.92 5.42
CA LEU A 315 17.27 17.98 5.97
C LEU A 315 15.85 18.47 5.73
N LYS A 316 15.06 17.74 4.95
CA LYS A 316 13.66 18.05 4.59
C LYS A 316 12.68 17.13 5.29
N GLU A 317 13.04 15.87 5.44
CA GLU A 317 12.20 14.83 6.05
C GLU A 317 12.86 14.32 7.33
N LEU A 318 12.11 14.34 8.43
CA LEU A 318 12.56 13.83 9.72
C LEU A 318 11.48 12.92 10.29
N THR A 319 11.81 11.65 10.48
CA THR A 319 10.99 10.70 11.21
C THR A 319 11.67 10.37 12.52
N ILE A 320 10.96 10.62 13.61
CA ILE A 320 11.40 10.28 14.96
C ILE A 320 10.61 9.07 15.41
N ASP A 321 11.33 7.97 15.57
CA ASP A 321 10.78 6.69 15.98
C ASP A 321 10.92 6.45 17.49
N LEU A 322 10.24 5.43 18.00
CA LEU A 322 10.34 4.97 19.39
C LEU A 322 10.24 6.13 20.39
N CYS A 323 9.30 7.06 20.17
CA CYS A 323 9.12 8.19 21.07
C CYS A 323 8.48 7.72 22.39
N VAL A 324 9.31 7.58 23.42
CA VAL A 324 8.95 7.09 24.76
C VAL A 324 9.05 8.16 25.84
N GLU A 325 9.89 9.18 25.64
CA GLU A 325 10.15 10.25 26.61
C GLU A 325 9.61 11.61 26.15
N PRO A 326 9.36 12.57 27.05
CA PRO A 326 9.03 13.94 26.67
C PRO A 326 10.17 14.58 25.88
N MET A 327 9.83 15.22 24.76
CA MET A 327 10.84 15.94 23.98
C MET A 327 11.38 17.15 24.78
N PRO A 328 12.72 17.30 24.91
CA PRO A 328 13.32 18.44 25.59
C PRO A 328 12.95 19.76 24.91
N ALA A 329 12.73 20.80 25.72
CA ALA A 329 12.39 22.13 25.21
C ALA A 329 13.51 22.79 24.38
N ASP A 330 14.75 22.33 24.56
CA ASP A 330 15.94 22.79 23.83
C ASP A 330 16.23 21.95 22.57
N PHE A 331 15.43 20.92 22.29
CA PHE A 331 15.54 20.20 21.03
C PHE A 331 15.03 21.05 19.86
N ILE A 332 15.94 21.47 19.00
CA ILE A 332 15.64 22.36 17.86
C ILE A 332 15.61 21.53 16.57
N VAL A 333 14.42 21.39 15.98
CA VAL A 333 14.28 20.88 14.61
C VAL A 333 14.78 21.93 13.61
N PRO A 334 15.66 21.58 12.65
CA PRO A 334 16.09 22.51 11.62
C PRO A 334 14.91 23.09 10.83
N SER A 335 14.95 24.38 10.55
CA SER A 335 13.91 25.06 9.74
C SER A 335 13.82 24.57 8.29
N SER A 336 14.79 23.77 7.82
CA SER A 336 14.73 23.11 6.51
C SER A 336 13.71 21.96 6.47
N VAL A 337 13.35 21.40 7.63
CA VAL A 337 12.42 20.27 7.75
C VAL A 337 11.00 20.72 7.42
N ASN A 338 10.42 20.12 6.37
CA ASN A 338 9.07 20.41 5.91
C ASN A 338 8.11 19.24 6.08
N ASN A 339 8.63 18.04 6.35
CA ASN A 339 7.90 16.82 6.70
C ASN A 339 8.45 16.25 8.02
N LEU A 340 7.61 16.20 9.04
CA LEU A 340 7.96 15.68 10.37
C LEU A 340 7.02 14.55 10.73
N ALA A 341 7.57 13.41 11.12
CA ALA A 341 6.81 12.26 11.58
C ALA A 341 7.27 11.85 12.98
N PHE A 342 6.31 11.49 13.83
CA PHE A 342 6.52 10.89 15.14
C PHE A 342 5.86 9.52 15.18
N ILE A 343 6.58 8.52 15.64
CA ILE A 343 6.09 7.16 15.87
C ILE A 343 6.30 6.85 17.36
N LYS A 344 5.19 6.59 18.07
CA LYS A 344 5.17 6.33 19.51
C LYS A 344 4.49 4.98 19.77
N TYR A 345 5.00 4.23 20.75
CA TYR A 345 4.59 2.83 21.01
C TYR A 345 3.94 2.58 22.38
N ALA A 346 4.07 3.52 23.33
CA ALA A 346 3.60 3.34 24.71
C ALA A 346 2.68 4.48 25.16
N ASP A 347 1.90 4.27 26.22
CA ASP A 347 0.71 5.09 26.54
C ASP A 347 0.96 6.10 27.67
N GLU A 348 2.18 6.18 28.18
CA GLU A 348 2.36 6.70 29.54
C GLU A 348 2.61 8.21 29.62
N GLU A 349 3.26 8.84 28.61
CA GLU A 349 3.64 10.26 28.71
C GLU A 349 3.39 11.07 27.44
N GLN A 350 3.01 12.34 27.61
CA GLN A 350 2.82 13.29 26.50
C GLN A 350 4.18 13.72 25.96
N ILE A 351 4.54 13.22 24.77
CA ILE A 351 5.86 13.45 24.19
C ILE A 351 6.03 14.88 23.63
N LEU A 352 4.93 15.56 23.28
CA LEU A 352 4.94 16.85 22.58
C LEU A 352 4.53 18.07 23.43
N GLU A 353 4.36 17.93 24.75
CA GLU A 353 3.84 19.02 25.60
C GLU A 353 4.69 20.30 25.51
N HIS A 354 6.00 20.17 25.42
CA HIS A 354 6.95 21.30 25.36
C HIS A 354 7.62 21.46 23.99
N PHE A 355 7.22 20.67 23.01
CA PHE A 355 7.86 20.64 21.70
C PHE A 355 7.38 21.79 20.81
N VAL A 356 8.31 22.59 20.30
CA VAL A 356 8.02 23.68 19.36
C VAL A 356 8.20 23.20 17.93
N LEU A 357 7.08 23.10 17.20
CA LEU A 357 7.11 22.75 15.78
C LEU A 357 7.79 23.85 14.93
N PRO A 358 8.61 23.49 13.92
CA PRO A 358 9.26 24.48 13.08
C PRO A 358 8.22 25.27 12.24
N PRO A 359 8.38 26.60 12.08
CA PRO A 359 7.40 27.45 11.39
C PRO A 359 7.28 27.20 9.88
N THR A 360 8.19 26.41 9.31
CA THR A 360 8.24 26.01 7.90
C THR A 360 7.56 24.66 7.64
N LEU A 361 7.09 23.97 8.69
CA LEU A 361 6.54 22.63 8.58
C LEU A 361 5.28 22.60 7.72
N THR A 362 5.27 21.75 6.68
CA THR A 362 4.15 21.62 5.75
C THR A 362 3.36 20.32 5.95
N GLU A 363 4.04 19.26 6.39
CA GLU A 363 3.45 17.95 6.67
C GLU A 363 3.84 17.49 8.08
N LEU A 364 2.84 17.09 8.87
CA LEU A 364 3.04 16.51 10.20
C LEU A 364 2.32 15.15 10.25
N SER A 365 3.02 14.12 10.70
CA SER A 365 2.44 12.79 10.92
C SER A 365 2.70 12.33 12.36
N MET A 366 1.64 12.00 13.08
CA MET A 366 1.72 11.42 14.42
C MET A 366 1.09 10.03 14.39
N HIS A 367 1.90 9.02 14.68
CA HIS A 367 1.57 7.60 14.63
C HIS A 367 1.69 7.00 16.03
N ALA A 368 0.63 7.06 16.83
CA ALA A 368 0.51 6.40 18.13
C ALA A 368 -0.83 6.78 18.76
N GLU A 369 -0.97 6.67 20.07
CA GLU A 369 -1.99 7.37 20.83
C GLU A 369 -2.02 8.90 20.61
N TYR A 370 -3.10 9.52 21.09
CA TYR A 370 -3.32 10.95 20.92
C TYR A 370 -2.28 11.78 21.68
N GLU A 371 -1.56 12.62 20.95
CA GLU A 371 -0.70 13.66 21.49
C GLU A 371 -1.35 15.05 21.34
N PRO A 372 -1.55 15.80 22.44
CA PRO A 372 -1.98 17.19 22.37
C PRO A 372 -0.83 18.07 21.89
N VAL A 373 -0.98 18.64 20.69
CA VAL A 373 -0.07 19.67 20.19
C VAL A 373 -0.64 21.03 20.55
N GLN A 374 0.10 21.84 21.32
CA GLN A 374 -0.40 23.13 21.80
C GLN A 374 -0.71 24.10 20.66
N GLN A 375 0.19 24.19 19.66
CA GLN A 375 0.07 25.10 18.54
C GLN A 375 0.65 24.48 17.27
N PHE A 376 -0.15 24.48 16.20
CA PHE A 376 0.33 24.11 14.87
C PHE A 376 0.85 25.34 14.12
N PRO A 377 1.94 25.23 13.34
CA PRO A 377 2.41 26.33 12.51
C PRO A 377 1.40 26.63 11.40
N GLU A 378 1.31 27.90 10.99
CA GLU A 378 0.36 28.33 9.95
C GLU A 378 0.65 27.68 8.59
N SER A 379 1.89 27.26 8.34
CA SER A 379 2.34 26.58 7.12
C SER A 379 1.82 25.14 6.96
N LEU A 380 1.21 24.56 7.99
CA LEU A 380 0.83 23.15 7.98
C LEU A 380 -0.34 22.88 7.03
N ILE A 381 -0.07 22.18 5.93
CA ILE A 381 -1.06 21.86 4.88
C ILE A 381 -1.57 20.42 4.94
N LYS A 382 -0.80 19.50 5.55
CA LYS A 382 -1.15 18.09 5.69
C LYS A 382 -0.90 17.61 7.12
N LEU A 383 -1.89 16.96 7.70
CA LEU A 383 -1.84 16.39 9.03
C LEU A 383 -2.26 14.92 8.97
N THR A 384 -1.42 14.03 9.44
CA THR A 384 -1.77 12.66 9.80
C THR A 384 -1.79 12.57 11.32
N LYS A 385 -2.91 12.15 11.91
CA LYS A 385 -3.04 12.03 13.36
C LYS A 385 -3.86 10.81 13.73
N THR A 386 -3.49 10.13 14.81
CA THR A 386 -4.34 9.11 15.41
C THR A 386 -5.39 9.75 16.33
N ILE A 387 -6.60 9.22 16.29
CA ILE A 387 -7.71 9.68 17.12
C ILE A 387 -7.86 8.73 18.32
N ASN A 388 -7.98 9.29 19.52
CA ASN A 388 -8.41 8.60 20.73
C ASN A 388 -9.83 9.09 21.12
N GLN A 389 -10.65 8.23 21.73
CA GLN A 389 -12.03 8.51 22.14
C GLN A 389 -12.13 9.63 23.18
N ASP A 390 -11.16 9.69 24.09
CA ASP A 390 -11.19 10.59 25.24
C ASP A 390 -10.58 11.96 24.95
N ALA A 391 -10.03 12.14 23.76
CA ALA A 391 -9.33 13.35 23.38
C ALA A 391 -10.29 14.51 23.09
N LEU A 392 -10.10 15.64 23.79
CA LEU A 392 -10.79 16.89 23.52
C LEU A 392 -10.55 17.37 22.07
N PRO A 393 -11.54 18.04 21.45
CA PRO A 393 -11.37 18.60 20.11
C PRO A 393 -10.25 19.65 20.12
N LEU A 394 -9.14 19.35 19.44
CA LEU A 394 -8.09 20.32 19.16
C LEU A 394 -8.48 21.22 17.99
N PRO A 395 -8.22 22.52 18.08
CA PRO A 395 -8.37 23.42 16.94
C PRO A 395 -7.41 23.00 15.82
N LEU A 396 -7.97 22.70 14.66
CA LEU A 396 -7.17 22.39 13.46
C LEU A 396 -6.62 23.68 12.82
N PRO A 397 -5.43 23.64 12.20
CA PRO A 397 -4.87 24.81 11.51
C PRO A 397 -5.80 25.30 10.40
N ARG A 398 -6.00 26.61 10.31
CA ARG A 398 -6.91 27.23 9.33
C ARG A 398 -6.52 27.01 7.87
N GLN A 399 -5.25 26.69 7.59
CA GLN A 399 -4.72 26.46 6.24
C GLN A 399 -4.67 24.97 5.86
N LEU A 400 -5.09 24.07 6.76
CA LEU A 400 -4.99 22.63 6.54
C LEU A 400 -5.83 22.20 5.32
N LYS A 401 -5.19 21.52 4.37
CA LYS A 401 -5.84 21.02 3.14
C LYS A 401 -6.10 19.52 3.18
N LYS A 402 -5.27 18.77 3.89
CA LYS A 402 -5.34 17.31 3.96
C LYS A 402 -5.31 16.86 5.41
N LEU A 403 -6.33 16.11 5.83
CA LEU A 403 -6.38 15.46 7.14
C LEU A 403 -6.49 13.95 6.93
N LYS A 404 -5.56 13.18 7.49
CA LYS A 404 -5.62 11.72 7.59
C LYS A 404 -5.74 11.35 9.06
N CYS A 405 -6.82 10.67 9.41
CA CYS A 405 -7.04 10.14 10.73
C CYS A 405 -6.77 8.63 10.73
N LYS A 406 -6.10 8.15 11.78
CA LYS A 406 -5.82 6.74 12.01
C LYS A 406 -6.39 6.29 13.36
N SER A 407 -6.57 4.99 13.51
CA SER A 407 -6.67 4.31 14.80
C SER A 407 -5.30 3.82 15.24
N ASP A 408 -5.12 3.65 16.55
CA ASP A 408 -3.92 3.04 17.13
C ASP A 408 -3.80 1.52 16.86
N GLY A 409 -4.82 0.87 16.28
CA GLY A 409 -4.75 -0.53 15.86
C GLY A 409 -4.67 -1.58 16.98
N ARG A 410 -4.41 -1.19 18.24
CA ARG A 410 -4.37 -2.10 19.39
C ARG A 410 -5.72 -2.70 19.76
N ASP A 411 -6.82 -2.12 19.27
CA ASP A 411 -8.21 -2.52 19.51
C ASP A 411 -8.72 -3.64 18.57
N ASP A 412 -7.84 -4.54 18.14
CA ASP A 412 -8.21 -5.71 17.33
C ASP A 412 -8.93 -6.82 18.12
N GLY A 413 -9.05 -6.64 19.45
CA GLY A 413 -9.93 -7.46 20.28
C GLY A 413 -11.36 -7.44 19.75
N PRO A 414 -12.12 -8.55 19.85
CA PRO A 414 -13.54 -8.55 19.52
C PRO A 414 -14.23 -7.53 20.43
N SER A 415 -14.43 -6.32 19.91
CA SER A 415 -14.94 -5.18 20.66
C SER A 415 -16.23 -5.61 21.33
N ASP A 416 -16.27 -5.51 22.66
CA ASP A 416 -17.50 -5.71 23.43
C ASP A 416 -18.57 -4.83 22.78
N SER A 417 -19.69 -5.45 22.35
CA SER A 417 -20.74 -4.80 21.55
C SER A 417 -21.42 -3.62 22.25
N ASP A 418 -21.10 -3.41 23.52
CA ASP A 418 -21.83 -2.52 24.42
C ASP A 418 -21.16 -1.15 24.59
N LYS A 419 -20.00 -0.89 23.96
CA LYS A 419 -19.37 0.44 24.03
C LYS A 419 -20.19 1.46 23.21
N PRO A 420 -20.63 2.58 23.82
CA PRO A 420 -21.45 3.57 23.14
C PRO A 420 -20.75 4.15 21.91
N GLU A 421 -21.50 4.37 20.83
CA GLU A 421 -21.00 4.99 19.61
C GLU A 421 -20.40 6.37 19.93
N SER A 422 -19.10 6.53 19.68
CA SER A 422 -18.42 7.80 19.87
C SER A 422 -18.60 8.68 18.65
N VAL A 423 -18.94 9.95 18.85
CA VAL A 423 -19.09 10.92 17.77
C VAL A 423 -17.78 11.65 17.56
N LEU A 424 -17.27 11.65 16.32
CA LEU A 424 -16.13 12.49 15.94
C LEU A 424 -16.57 13.95 15.84
N SER A 425 -16.39 14.71 16.91
CA SER A 425 -16.61 16.16 16.91
C SER A 425 -15.29 16.87 16.64
N LEU A 426 -15.03 17.25 15.38
CA LEU A 426 -13.85 18.03 14.98
C LEU A 426 -14.31 19.31 14.30
N ASP A 427 -13.72 20.44 14.71
CA ASP A 427 -13.92 21.73 14.05
C ASP A 427 -13.01 21.80 12.82
N TYR A 428 -13.54 21.36 11.69
CA TYR A 428 -12.79 21.31 10.45
C TYR A 428 -12.61 22.71 9.82
N PRO A 429 -11.40 23.04 9.31
CA PRO A 429 -11.17 24.31 8.64
C PRO A 429 -11.83 24.32 7.25
N SER A 430 -12.28 25.50 6.82
CA SER A 430 -12.93 25.68 5.52
C SER A 430 -12.01 25.42 4.31
N SER A 431 -10.69 25.39 4.52
CA SER A 431 -9.68 25.05 3.52
C SER A 431 -9.53 23.54 3.26
N LEU A 432 -10.19 22.68 4.04
CA LEU A 432 -9.97 21.25 3.99
C LEU A 432 -10.48 20.65 2.67
N GLU A 433 -9.57 20.12 1.84
CA GLU A 433 -9.89 19.55 0.53
C GLU A 433 -10.01 18.01 0.58
N LYS A 434 -9.26 17.36 1.48
CA LYS A 434 -9.21 15.89 1.61
C LYS A 434 -9.30 15.47 3.08
N LEU A 435 -10.29 14.62 3.37
CA LEU A 435 -10.47 13.96 4.66
C LEU A 435 -10.38 12.45 4.48
N ASN A 436 -9.41 11.82 5.14
CA ASN A 436 -9.19 10.38 5.10
C ASN A 436 -9.41 9.75 6.47
N LEU A 437 -10.47 8.95 6.58
CA LEU A 437 -10.90 8.23 7.78
C LEU A 437 -10.96 6.71 7.53
N ILE A 438 -10.22 6.22 6.52
CA ILE A 438 -10.19 4.78 6.21
C ILE A 438 -9.65 3.95 7.38
N ASP A 439 -8.67 4.49 8.09
CA ASP A 439 -7.99 3.81 9.19
C ASP A 439 -8.66 4.09 10.54
N VAL A 440 -9.79 4.81 10.57
CA VAL A 440 -10.56 5.07 11.80
C VAL A 440 -11.57 3.94 12.02
N PRO A 441 -11.63 3.34 13.22
CA PRO A 441 -12.51 2.21 13.50
C PRO A 441 -13.96 2.55 13.23
N TRP A 442 -14.79 1.55 12.95
CA TRP A 442 -16.21 1.77 12.65
C TRP A 442 -17.03 2.32 13.81
N GLY A 443 -16.59 2.17 15.06
CA GLY A 443 -17.34 2.59 16.25
C GLY A 443 -17.49 4.11 16.34
N TYR A 444 -16.76 4.84 15.50
CA TYR A 444 -16.83 6.28 15.39
C TYR A 444 -17.85 6.68 14.32
N THR A 445 -18.89 7.40 14.72
CA THR A 445 -19.79 8.03 13.74
C THR A 445 -19.25 9.42 13.37
N LEU A 446 -19.51 9.86 12.14
CA LEU A 446 -19.12 11.20 11.65
C LEU A 446 -19.90 12.34 12.30
N GLY A 447 -20.74 12.05 13.30
CA GLY A 447 -21.69 13.00 13.87
C GLY A 447 -22.84 13.33 12.94
N THR A 448 -23.52 14.44 13.24
CA THR A 448 -24.61 14.98 12.44
C THR A 448 -24.09 15.50 11.10
N ILE A 449 -24.95 15.54 10.07
CA ILE A 449 -24.63 16.04 8.72
C ILE A 449 -23.98 17.44 8.77
N GLU A 450 -24.38 18.28 9.73
CA GLU A 450 -23.86 19.64 9.91
C GLU A 450 -22.36 19.67 10.27
N ASN A 451 -21.84 18.58 10.83
CA ASN A 451 -20.43 18.46 11.23
C ASN A 451 -19.53 17.89 10.12
N ILE A 452 -20.09 17.41 9.00
CA ILE A 452 -19.28 16.87 7.90
C ILE A 452 -18.69 18.04 7.11
N PRO A 453 -17.36 18.15 7.02
CA PRO A 453 -16.73 19.28 6.37
C PRO A 453 -16.99 19.31 4.88
N SER A 454 -16.88 20.52 4.32
CA SER A 454 -17.00 20.73 2.88
C SER A 454 -15.73 20.31 2.13
N VAL A 455 -15.49 18.99 2.05
CA VAL A 455 -14.30 18.41 1.43
C VAL A 455 -14.56 18.01 -0.02
N LYS A 456 -13.52 18.02 -0.86
CA LYS A 456 -13.60 17.49 -2.24
C LYS A 456 -13.49 15.98 -2.27
N ASN A 457 -12.61 15.43 -1.42
CA ASN A 457 -12.28 14.01 -1.33
C ASN A 457 -12.56 13.50 0.08
N LEU A 458 -13.49 12.56 0.19
CA LEU A 458 -13.79 11.87 1.44
C LEU A 458 -13.43 10.40 1.32
N LEU A 459 -12.69 9.87 2.30
CA LEU A 459 -12.35 8.46 2.36
C LEU A 459 -12.82 7.92 3.71
N ILE A 460 -13.64 6.85 3.71
CA ILE A 460 -14.25 6.29 4.92
C ILE A 460 -14.20 4.75 4.89
N ALA A 461 -14.04 4.12 6.05
CA ALA A 461 -14.33 2.70 6.20
C ALA A 461 -15.82 2.48 6.50
N LEU A 462 -16.45 1.43 5.98
CA LEU A 462 -17.85 1.08 6.27
C LEU A 462 -17.93 -0.21 7.10
N ARG A 463 -18.81 -0.20 8.11
CA ARG A 463 -19.03 -1.32 9.02
C ARG A 463 -19.80 -2.44 8.33
N GLN A 464 -19.40 -3.68 8.59
CA GLN A 464 -20.25 -4.81 8.29
C GLN A 464 -21.48 -4.77 9.21
N PRO A 465 -22.73 -4.71 8.68
CA PRO A 465 -23.92 -4.69 9.52
C PRO A 465 -23.96 -5.90 10.47
N GLU A 466 -24.46 -5.69 11.68
CA GLU A 466 -24.64 -6.77 12.65
C GLU A 466 -25.62 -7.83 12.13
N LYS A 467 -25.43 -9.06 12.58
CA LYS A 467 -26.35 -10.15 12.28
C LYS A 467 -27.64 -9.99 13.10
N PRO A 468 -28.77 -10.58 12.66
CA PRO A 468 -28.93 -11.42 11.48
C PRO A 468 -29.11 -10.63 10.19
N TRP A 469 -28.40 -11.01 9.13
CA TRP A 469 -28.68 -10.54 7.76
C TRP A 469 -29.90 -11.31 7.25
N GLU A 470 -31.08 -11.05 7.83
CA GLU A 470 -32.27 -11.91 7.69
C GLU A 470 -32.76 -12.06 6.25
N ILE A 471 -32.36 -11.15 5.36
CA ILE A 471 -32.94 -11.05 4.02
C ILE A 471 -31.96 -11.43 2.91
N SER A 472 -30.67 -11.13 3.05
CA SER A 472 -29.61 -11.64 2.19
C SER A 472 -28.59 -12.34 3.05
N ASP A 473 -28.14 -13.55 2.68
CA ASP A 473 -26.99 -14.24 3.31
C ASP A 473 -25.67 -13.43 3.26
N TYR A 474 -25.74 -12.14 2.87
CA TYR A 474 -24.65 -11.24 2.60
C TYR A 474 -24.86 -9.91 3.34
N PRO A 475 -23.78 -9.31 3.87
CA PRO A 475 -23.83 -7.98 4.45
C PRO A 475 -24.13 -6.91 3.39
N ILE A 476 -24.96 -5.96 3.77
CA ILE A 476 -25.33 -4.78 2.97
C ILE A 476 -24.61 -3.56 3.53
N PHE A 477 -23.60 -3.09 2.83
CA PHE A 477 -22.88 -1.86 3.13
C PHE A 477 -23.67 -0.63 2.67
N SER A 478 -23.66 0.41 3.51
CA SER A 478 -24.46 1.61 3.35
C SER A 478 -23.68 2.79 3.93
N ILE A 479 -23.56 3.90 3.20
CA ILE A 479 -22.87 5.08 3.75
C ILE A 479 -23.62 5.71 4.92
N ALA A 480 -24.93 5.49 4.99
CA ALA A 480 -25.75 5.89 6.14
C ALA A 480 -25.32 5.20 7.44
N SER A 481 -24.56 4.10 7.40
CA SER A 481 -24.06 3.46 8.63
C SER A 481 -22.95 4.26 9.32
N ARG A 482 -22.43 5.32 8.69
CA ARG A 482 -21.37 6.18 9.24
C ARG A 482 -21.82 7.62 9.47
N ILE A 483 -22.94 8.01 8.87
CA ILE A 483 -23.49 9.36 8.93
C ILE A 483 -24.70 9.31 9.86
N SER A 484 -24.61 9.92 11.02
CA SER A 484 -25.71 9.92 11.99
C SER A 484 -26.73 10.97 11.57
N PHE A 485 -27.97 10.53 11.37
CA PHE A 485 -29.11 11.43 11.24
C PHE A 485 -29.61 11.67 12.66
N GLY A 486 -29.52 12.92 13.15
CA GLY A 486 -30.04 13.25 14.47
C GLY A 486 -31.47 12.71 14.61
N THR A 487 -31.72 11.91 15.65
CA THR A 487 -32.97 11.17 15.87
C THR A 487 -34.20 12.07 15.94
N ASP A 488 -33.99 13.37 16.16
CA ASP A 488 -35.03 14.34 16.41
C ASP A 488 -35.46 15.13 15.15
N GLN A 489 -34.81 14.91 13.99
CA GLN A 489 -35.25 15.60 12.77
C GLN A 489 -36.53 14.97 12.19
N PRO A 490 -37.57 15.78 11.91
CA PRO A 490 -38.81 15.27 11.37
C PRO A 490 -38.60 14.64 9.98
N PRO A 491 -39.34 13.57 9.62
CA PRO A 491 -39.18 12.84 8.36
C PRO A 491 -39.26 13.70 7.09
N SER A 492 -39.84 14.90 7.17
CA SER A 492 -39.96 15.85 6.07
C SER A 492 -38.64 16.52 5.68
N GLN A 493 -37.58 16.47 6.51
CA GLN A 493 -36.26 17.03 6.18
C GLN A 493 -35.29 16.03 5.52
N GLN A 494 -35.72 14.79 5.25
CA GLN A 494 -34.90 13.76 4.58
C GLN A 494 -34.47 14.08 3.13
N GLN A 495 -34.89 15.21 2.57
CA GLN A 495 -34.39 15.68 1.26
C GLN A 495 -33.00 16.35 1.32
N GLN A 496 -32.39 16.48 2.50
CA GLN A 496 -31.05 17.05 2.62
C GLN A 496 -29.98 16.11 2.02
N GLN A 497 -28.98 16.70 1.37
CA GLN A 497 -27.79 15.97 0.93
C GLN A 497 -27.04 15.45 2.16
N TRP A 498 -26.66 14.18 2.14
CA TRP A 498 -25.96 13.53 3.26
C TRP A 498 -24.50 13.92 3.35
N LEU A 499 -23.92 14.33 2.22
CA LEU A 499 -22.56 14.84 2.12
C LEU A 499 -22.61 16.27 1.60
N SER A 500 -21.59 17.07 1.93
CA SER A 500 -21.44 18.40 1.39
C SER A 500 -21.51 18.39 -0.15
N PRO A 501 -22.12 19.40 -0.78
CA PRO A 501 -22.21 19.47 -2.24
C PRO A 501 -20.84 19.50 -2.95
N ASN A 502 -19.78 19.86 -2.23
CA ASN A 502 -18.40 19.89 -2.73
C ASN A 502 -17.74 18.50 -2.77
N THR A 503 -18.31 17.50 -2.08
CA THR A 503 -17.78 16.14 -2.06
C THR A 503 -18.05 15.45 -3.38
N THR A 504 -17.02 15.39 -4.22
CA THR A 504 -17.08 14.83 -5.58
C THR A 504 -16.39 13.48 -5.68
N HIS A 505 -15.48 13.16 -4.75
CA HIS A 505 -14.76 11.90 -4.71
C HIS A 505 -15.03 11.21 -3.37
N LEU A 506 -15.48 9.97 -3.42
CA LEU A 506 -15.74 9.15 -2.25
C LEU A 506 -15.00 7.82 -2.38
N THR A 507 -14.16 7.50 -1.41
CA THR A 507 -13.57 6.16 -1.27
C THR A 507 -14.20 5.46 -0.07
N CYS A 508 -14.74 4.27 -0.29
CA CYS A 508 -15.26 3.41 0.77
C CYS A 508 -14.38 2.17 0.91
N ARG A 509 -13.86 1.90 2.11
CA ARG A 509 -13.22 0.61 2.45
C ARG A 509 -14.23 -0.28 3.16
N PHE A 510 -14.47 -1.47 2.61
CA PHE A 510 -15.31 -2.49 3.23
C PHE A 510 -14.41 -3.42 4.02
N ILE A 511 -14.63 -3.49 5.32
CA ILE A 511 -13.95 -4.45 6.19
C ILE A 511 -14.91 -5.62 6.37
N THR A 512 -14.69 -6.73 5.66
CA THR A 512 -15.56 -7.89 5.75
C THR A 512 -14.82 -9.21 5.62
N ARG A 513 -15.24 -10.20 6.40
CA ARG A 513 -14.79 -11.59 6.25
C ARG A 513 -15.62 -12.36 5.21
N GLN A 514 -16.68 -11.74 4.69
CA GLN A 514 -17.58 -12.39 3.75
C GLN A 514 -17.02 -12.29 2.33
N THR A 515 -17.12 -13.41 1.62
CA THR A 515 -16.72 -13.47 0.21
C THR A 515 -17.70 -12.75 -0.71
N LYS A 516 -18.92 -12.49 -0.21
CA LYS A 516 -19.99 -11.82 -0.94
C LYS A 516 -20.53 -10.67 -0.11
N CYS A 517 -20.77 -9.54 -0.76
CA CYS A 517 -21.38 -8.38 -0.11
C CYS A 517 -22.17 -7.53 -1.12
N LEU A 518 -23.05 -6.70 -0.57
CA LEU A 518 -23.86 -5.74 -1.32
C LEU A 518 -23.51 -4.32 -0.87
N PHE A 519 -23.60 -3.34 -1.75
CA PHE A 519 -23.44 -1.91 -1.43
C PHE A 519 -24.60 -1.09 -1.98
N ARG A 520 -25.20 -0.23 -1.14
CA ARG A 520 -26.33 0.66 -1.48
C ARG A 520 -25.90 1.84 -2.37
N LEU A 521 -25.84 1.63 -3.68
CA LEU A 521 -25.47 2.67 -4.65
C LEU A 521 -26.54 3.76 -4.76
N ASP A 522 -27.82 3.43 -4.56
CA ASP A 522 -28.91 4.41 -4.58
C ASP A 522 -28.67 5.55 -3.59
N GLN A 523 -27.99 5.30 -2.47
CA GLN A 523 -27.65 6.33 -1.50
C GLN A 523 -26.66 7.35 -2.07
N ILE A 524 -25.66 6.88 -2.80
CA ILE A 524 -24.69 7.75 -3.47
C ILE A 524 -25.38 8.58 -4.54
N ILE A 525 -26.22 7.95 -5.35
CA ILE A 525 -26.93 8.60 -6.45
C ILE A 525 -27.87 9.70 -5.92
N ASN A 526 -28.71 9.36 -4.94
CA ASN A 526 -29.84 10.18 -4.52
C ASN A 526 -29.49 11.23 -3.47
N HIS A 527 -28.50 10.97 -2.62
CA HIS A 527 -28.25 11.80 -1.44
C HIS A 527 -26.89 12.51 -1.44
N THR A 528 -26.11 12.41 -2.52
CA THR A 528 -24.77 13.03 -2.59
C THR A 528 -24.53 13.69 -3.94
N ASN A 529 -23.44 14.45 -4.06
CA ASN A 529 -22.92 14.97 -5.32
C ASN A 529 -21.70 14.20 -5.84
N VAL A 530 -21.44 13.00 -5.31
CA VAL A 530 -20.28 12.19 -5.68
C VAL A 530 -20.31 11.87 -7.18
N ARG A 531 -19.18 12.10 -7.84
CA ARG A 531 -18.93 11.81 -9.26
C ARG A 531 -17.97 10.65 -9.44
N TYR A 532 -17.06 10.45 -8.49
CA TYR A 532 -16.09 9.36 -8.51
C TYR A 532 -16.22 8.55 -7.22
N LEU A 533 -16.60 7.29 -7.36
CA LEU A 533 -16.75 6.35 -6.25
C LEU A 533 -15.67 5.27 -6.36
N SER A 534 -14.85 5.12 -5.33
CA SER A 534 -13.84 4.06 -5.23
C SER A 534 -14.23 3.11 -4.10
N ILE A 535 -14.32 1.82 -4.38
CA ILE A 535 -14.63 0.78 -3.39
C ILE A 535 -13.42 -0.12 -3.21
N GLN A 536 -12.88 -0.15 -2.00
CA GLN A 536 -11.83 -1.07 -1.56
C GLN A 536 -12.48 -2.17 -0.74
N ILE A 537 -12.26 -3.43 -1.11
CA ILE A 537 -12.77 -4.57 -0.34
C ILE A 537 -11.58 -5.24 0.30
N ASP A 538 -11.49 -5.10 1.62
CA ASP A 538 -10.40 -5.66 2.41
C ASP A 538 -10.76 -7.11 2.78
N ASP A 539 -10.17 -8.06 2.06
CA ASP A 539 -10.19 -9.49 2.41
C ASP A 539 -8.82 -9.78 3.05
N ARG A 540 -8.82 -10.28 4.30
CA ARG A 540 -7.59 -10.62 5.07
C ARG A 540 -6.59 -11.49 4.30
N ARG A 541 -7.02 -12.15 3.22
CA ARG A 541 -6.19 -13.02 2.40
C ARG A 541 -5.48 -12.30 1.24
N ASN A 542 -5.82 -11.05 0.93
CA ASN A 542 -5.27 -10.37 -0.24
C ASN A 542 -5.33 -8.83 -0.11
N HIS A 543 -4.20 -8.24 0.31
CA HIS A 543 -4.05 -6.79 0.48
C HIS A 543 -3.79 -6.03 -0.83
N ASP A 544 -3.42 -6.72 -1.92
CA ASP A 544 -2.97 -6.08 -3.17
C ASP A 544 -4.11 -5.79 -4.16
N LYS A 545 -5.37 -5.92 -3.72
CA LYS A 545 -6.50 -5.75 -4.62
C LYS A 545 -6.69 -4.29 -4.98
N GLN A 546 -6.58 -4.03 -6.27
CA GLN A 546 -6.93 -2.73 -6.82
C GLN A 546 -8.41 -2.40 -6.52
N PRO A 547 -8.72 -1.15 -6.15
CA PRO A 547 -10.09 -0.74 -5.90
C PRO A 547 -10.95 -0.80 -7.16
N PHE A 548 -12.24 -1.04 -6.97
CA PHE A 548 -13.26 -0.80 -8.01
C PHE A 548 -13.51 0.69 -8.10
N GLN A 549 -13.40 1.24 -9.30
CA GLN A 549 -13.50 2.69 -9.51
C GLN A 549 -14.66 2.97 -10.47
N PHE A 550 -15.63 3.76 -10.02
CA PHE A 550 -16.84 4.10 -10.75
C PHE A 550 -16.92 5.60 -11.01
N SER A 551 -17.30 5.99 -12.22
CA SER A 551 -17.76 7.33 -12.55
C SER A 551 -19.30 7.38 -12.55
N ILE A 552 -19.87 8.39 -11.90
CA ILE A 552 -21.31 8.61 -11.76
C ILE A 552 -21.65 9.97 -12.37
N GLN A 553 -22.47 9.95 -13.43
CA GLN A 553 -22.93 11.15 -14.12
C GLN A 553 -24.46 11.23 -14.09
N ARG A 554 -24.98 12.24 -13.40
CA ARG A 554 -26.41 12.57 -13.36
C ARG A 554 -26.80 13.25 -14.68
N LEU A 555 -27.76 12.69 -15.40
CA LEU A 555 -28.17 13.17 -16.72
C LEU A 555 -29.36 14.14 -16.67
N ASP A 556 -30.00 14.25 -15.50
CA ASP A 556 -31.05 15.22 -15.20
C ASP A 556 -30.95 15.73 -13.74
N PRO A 557 -31.54 16.90 -13.42
CA PRO A 557 -31.46 17.51 -12.08
C PRO A 557 -32.16 16.71 -10.98
N ASP A 558 -33.09 15.84 -11.35
CA ASP A 558 -33.91 15.03 -10.45
C ASP A 558 -33.28 13.68 -10.11
N ASN A 559 -32.10 13.40 -10.68
CA ASN A 559 -31.39 12.12 -10.60
C ASN A 559 -32.20 10.93 -11.15
N ASN A 560 -33.20 11.17 -12.00
CA ASN A 560 -34.03 10.11 -12.55
C ASN A 560 -33.25 9.25 -13.54
N ASN A 561 -32.26 9.80 -14.25
CA ASN A 561 -31.39 9.10 -15.19
C ASN A 561 -29.94 9.35 -14.81
N VAL A 562 -29.21 8.28 -14.54
CA VAL A 562 -27.83 8.35 -14.07
C VAL A 562 -26.98 7.34 -14.81
N LEU A 563 -25.93 7.81 -15.47
CA LEU A 563 -24.91 6.95 -16.09
C LEU A 563 -23.90 6.55 -15.01
N VAL A 564 -23.70 5.25 -14.83
CA VAL A 564 -22.67 4.71 -13.95
C VAL A 564 -21.77 3.80 -14.77
N LEU A 565 -20.47 4.05 -14.75
CA LEU A 565 -19.45 3.29 -15.48
C LEU A 565 -18.31 2.92 -14.54
N GLU A 566 -17.93 1.65 -14.52
CA GLU A 566 -16.67 1.19 -13.94
C GLU A 566 -15.53 1.58 -14.89
N THR A 567 -14.53 2.29 -14.36
CA THR A 567 -13.57 3.06 -15.16
C THR A 567 -12.51 2.22 -15.87
N LYS A 568 -12.21 1.00 -15.40
CA LYS A 568 -11.17 0.13 -15.99
C LYS A 568 -11.72 -0.77 -17.08
N SER A 569 -12.82 -1.44 -16.78
CA SER A 569 -13.53 -2.36 -17.68
C SER A 569 -14.51 -1.64 -18.62
N LEU A 570 -14.83 -0.38 -18.32
CA LEU A 570 -15.86 0.41 -19.00
C LEU A 570 -17.25 -0.24 -18.96
N GLN A 571 -17.45 -1.18 -18.02
CA GLN A 571 -18.74 -1.81 -17.81
C GLN A 571 -19.65 -0.89 -17.02
N GLY A 572 -20.92 -0.79 -17.44
CA GLY A 572 -21.89 0.04 -16.76
C GLY A 572 -23.12 0.27 -17.61
N GLY A 573 -23.88 1.31 -17.28
CA GLY A 573 -25.11 1.63 -17.99
C GLY A 573 -25.84 2.84 -17.43
N ILE A 574 -26.96 3.16 -18.06
CA ILE A 574 -27.87 4.21 -17.60
C ILE A 574 -28.89 3.56 -16.68
N ILE A 575 -29.00 4.10 -15.47
CA ILE A 575 -29.99 3.73 -14.47
C ILE A 575 -31.12 4.74 -14.56
N THR A 576 -32.34 4.27 -14.88
CA THR A 576 -33.55 5.06 -14.82
C THR A 576 -34.34 4.71 -13.55
N GLN A 577 -34.40 5.64 -12.62
CA GLN A 577 -35.14 5.49 -11.36
C GLN A 577 -36.63 5.83 -11.58
N GLN A 578 -37.51 4.93 -11.14
CA GLN A 578 -38.95 5.18 -11.11
C GLN A 578 -39.37 5.55 -9.69
N ARG A 579 -39.87 6.78 -9.50
CA ARG A 579 -40.42 7.21 -8.22
C ARG A 579 -41.75 6.50 -7.99
N LYS A 580 -41.84 5.61 -7.00
CA LYS A 580 -43.11 5.02 -6.57
C LYS A 580 -43.75 5.92 -5.52
N THR A 581 -44.99 6.33 -5.77
CA THR A 581 -45.80 7.06 -4.79
C THR A 581 -46.48 6.03 -3.90
N ILE A 582 -46.00 5.87 -2.66
CA ILE A 582 -46.42 4.73 -1.81
C ILE A 582 -47.70 5.04 -1.02
N ASN A 583 -48.09 6.30 -0.82
CA ASN A 583 -49.38 6.70 -0.22
C ASN A 583 -49.71 8.15 -0.60
N ALA A 584 -50.98 8.57 -0.46
CA ALA A 584 -51.43 9.95 -0.71
C ALA A 584 -50.73 11.01 0.18
N GLN A 585 -49.90 10.59 1.13
CA GLN A 585 -49.07 11.45 2.00
C GLN A 585 -47.67 11.79 1.43
N GLN A 586 -47.51 11.82 0.10
CA GLN A 586 -46.39 12.48 -0.60
C GLN A 586 -44.94 12.02 -0.30
N GLN A 587 -44.71 10.86 0.30
CA GLN A 587 -43.36 10.31 0.39
C GLN A 587 -43.00 9.56 -0.91
N HIS A 588 -42.19 10.20 -1.74
CA HIS A 588 -41.57 9.56 -2.91
C HIS A 588 -40.39 8.71 -2.44
N ARG A 589 -40.45 7.39 -2.66
CA ARG A 589 -39.35 6.47 -2.35
C ARG A 589 -38.89 5.79 -3.62
N ASN A 590 -37.59 5.84 -3.87
CA ASN A 590 -36.96 5.07 -4.94
C ASN A 590 -36.71 3.63 -4.46
N ASP A 591 -36.81 2.67 -5.37
CA ASP A 591 -36.36 1.31 -5.10
C ASP A 591 -34.82 1.31 -4.88
N PRO A 592 -34.31 0.54 -3.90
CA PRO A 592 -32.89 0.50 -3.61
C PRO A 592 -32.10 -0.14 -4.76
N ILE A 593 -30.87 0.33 -4.99
CA ILE A 593 -29.98 -0.16 -6.05
C ILE A 593 -28.72 -0.69 -5.38
N TYR A 594 -28.37 -1.93 -5.67
CA TYR A 594 -27.24 -2.59 -5.06
C TYR A 594 -26.13 -2.88 -6.07
N LEU A 595 -24.87 -2.64 -5.65
CA LEU A 595 -23.71 -3.27 -6.26
C LEU A 595 -23.43 -4.58 -5.55
N TYR A 596 -23.32 -5.68 -6.30
CA TYR A 596 -22.99 -7.00 -5.76
C TYR A 596 -21.54 -7.34 -6.07
N PHE A 597 -20.81 -7.76 -5.02
CA PHE A 597 -19.42 -8.19 -5.08
C PHE A 597 -19.32 -9.64 -4.64
N ASP A 598 -18.57 -10.47 -5.39
CA ASP A 598 -18.35 -11.89 -5.11
C ASP A 598 -16.89 -12.29 -5.40
N SER A 599 -16.11 -12.63 -4.36
CA SER A 599 -14.72 -13.05 -4.50
C SER A 599 -14.53 -14.51 -4.89
N ASN A 600 -15.57 -15.34 -4.83
CA ASN A 600 -15.42 -16.78 -5.08
C ASN A 600 -15.55 -17.15 -6.55
N GLN A 601 -16.09 -16.27 -7.40
CA GLN A 601 -16.34 -16.60 -8.81
C GLN A 601 -15.07 -16.87 -9.62
N SER A 602 -13.91 -16.32 -9.24
CA SER A 602 -12.63 -16.63 -9.92
C SER A 602 -12.23 -18.11 -9.80
N LYS A 603 -12.71 -18.83 -8.77
CA LYS A 603 -12.32 -20.23 -8.54
C LYS A 603 -13.13 -21.24 -9.35
N SER A 604 -14.41 -20.96 -9.64
CA SER A 604 -15.30 -21.96 -10.24
C SER A 604 -15.12 -22.17 -11.75
N GLU A 605 -14.58 -21.18 -12.49
CA GLU A 605 -14.40 -21.29 -13.95
C GLU A 605 -13.12 -22.06 -14.34
N SER A 606 -12.23 -22.35 -13.39
CA SER A 606 -10.97 -23.06 -13.63
C SER A 606 -11.07 -24.60 -13.66
N LYS A 607 -12.27 -25.19 -13.46
CA LYS A 607 -12.43 -26.66 -13.39
C LYS A 607 -12.50 -27.38 -14.75
N ILE A 608 -12.23 -26.71 -15.87
CA ILE A 608 -12.14 -27.35 -17.20
C ILE A 608 -10.70 -27.32 -17.72
N GLY A 609 -9.89 -28.28 -17.27
CA GLY A 609 -8.89 -28.99 -18.07
C GLY A 609 -7.73 -28.24 -18.74
N SER A 610 -7.38 -27.01 -18.38
CA SER A 610 -6.13 -26.39 -18.84
C SER A 610 -5.56 -25.41 -17.82
N TYR A 611 -4.30 -25.60 -17.45
CA TYR A 611 -3.53 -24.72 -16.56
C TYR A 611 -3.14 -23.41 -17.28
N GLN A 612 -4.14 -22.64 -17.74
CA GLN A 612 -3.93 -21.24 -18.08
C GLN A 612 -4.18 -20.42 -16.83
N SER A 613 -3.14 -19.76 -16.33
CA SER A 613 -3.22 -18.87 -15.17
C SER A 613 -4.05 -17.63 -15.49
N VAL A 614 -5.37 -17.75 -15.39
CA VAL A 614 -6.23 -16.57 -15.23
C VAL A 614 -5.93 -16.03 -13.82
N SER A 615 -5.56 -14.74 -13.70
CA SER A 615 -5.23 -14.10 -12.42
C SER A 615 -6.30 -14.45 -11.38
N PRO A 616 -5.96 -15.10 -10.25
CA PRO A 616 -6.91 -15.57 -9.23
C PRO A 616 -7.80 -14.50 -8.56
N ASP A 617 -7.63 -13.23 -8.93
CA ASP A 617 -7.91 -12.08 -8.06
C ASP A 617 -9.09 -11.19 -8.49
N ALA A 618 -9.82 -11.57 -9.55
CA ALA A 618 -10.93 -10.75 -10.04
C ALA A 618 -12.24 -11.08 -9.31
N TYR A 619 -12.79 -10.13 -8.54
CA TYR A 619 -14.22 -10.19 -8.21
C TYR A 619 -15.03 -10.01 -9.49
N VAL A 620 -16.14 -10.73 -9.60
CA VAL A 620 -17.10 -10.50 -10.68
C VAL A 620 -18.12 -9.47 -10.22
N PHE A 621 -18.18 -8.37 -10.98
CA PHE A 621 -19.12 -7.28 -10.77
C PHE A 621 -20.48 -7.59 -11.41
N LYS A 622 -21.57 -7.47 -10.64
CA LYS A 622 -22.95 -7.63 -11.16
C LYS A 622 -23.87 -6.54 -10.62
N TRP A 623 -24.76 -6.06 -11.49
CA TRP A 623 -25.85 -5.16 -11.15
C TRP A 623 -27.06 -5.95 -10.64
N SER A 624 -27.68 -5.51 -9.54
CA SER A 624 -28.96 -6.05 -9.09
C SER A 624 -29.95 -4.94 -8.74
N PHE A 625 -31.14 -5.00 -9.33
CA PHE A 625 -32.25 -4.05 -9.10
C PHE A 625 -33.36 -4.63 -8.24
N GLU A 626 -33.37 -5.95 -8.05
CA GLU A 626 -34.19 -6.62 -7.07
C GLU A 626 -33.31 -7.20 -5.96
N PRO A 627 -33.85 -7.36 -4.75
CA PRO A 627 -33.17 -8.14 -3.76
C PRO A 627 -33.03 -9.60 -4.23
N LEU A 628 -31.80 -10.07 -4.43
CA LEU A 628 -31.45 -11.38 -5.02
C LEU A 628 -32.09 -12.58 -4.31
N TRP A 629 -32.63 -12.40 -3.10
CA TRP A 629 -33.29 -13.45 -2.32
C TRP A 629 -34.67 -13.84 -2.82
N LYS A 630 -35.31 -13.06 -3.71
CA LYS A 630 -36.62 -13.43 -4.27
C LYS A 630 -36.56 -14.58 -5.28
N ASP A 631 -35.39 -14.81 -5.88
CA ASP A 631 -35.21 -15.85 -6.91
C ASP A 631 -34.69 -17.18 -6.35
N GLN A 632 -34.45 -17.29 -5.04
CA GLN A 632 -34.16 -18.60 -4.45
C GLN A 632 -35.46 -19.39 -4.27
N PRO A 633 -35.55 -20.62 -4.83
CA PRO A 633 -36.72 -21.47 -4.62
C PRO A 633 -36.82 -21.76 -3.13
N GLN A 634 -37.92 -21.32 -2.50
CA GLN A 634 -38.23 -21.66 -1.11
C GLN A 634 -38.34 -23.19 -1.00
N THR A 635 -37.27 -23.85 -0.55
CA THR A 635 -37.35 -25.24 -0.11
C THR A 635 -38.09 -25.23 1.22
N SER A 636 -39.38 -25.57 1.20
CA SER A 636 -40.21 -25.70 2.40
C SER A 636 -39.73 -26.88 3.25
N THR A 637 -38.78 -26.66 4.16
CA THR A 637 -38.54 -27.59 5.26
C THR A 637 -39.56 -27.32 6.37
N HIS A 638 -40.62 -28.13 6.39
CA HIS A 638 -41.51 -28.25 7.55
C HIS A 638 -40.69 -28.67 8.78
N HIS A 639 -40.36 -27.71 9.65
CA HIS A 639 -39.93 -28.00 11.01
C HIS A 639 -41.15 -28.32 11.87
N LYS A 640 -41.37 -29.62 12.08
CA LYS A 640 -42.36 -30.17 13.01
C LYS A 640 -41.82 -29.99 14.43
N VAL A 641 -42.18 -28.89 15.09
CA VAL A 641 -41.89 -28.66 16.51
C VAL A 641 -42.69 -29.67 17.34
N ILE A 642 -42.00 -30.67 17.89
CA ILE A 642 -42.56 -31.58 18.90
C ILE A 642 -42.40 -30.90 20.26
N THR A 643 -43.46 -30.27 20.76
CA THR A 643 -43.57 -29.89 22.17
C THR A 643 -43.83 -31.12 23.02
N LYS A 644 -42.83 -31.57 23.79
CA LYS A 644 -43.01 -32.49 24.93
C LYS A 644 -43.68 -31.73 26.08
N LYS A 645 -44.95 -32.04 26.35
CA LYS A 645 -45.62 -31.71 27.63
C LYS A 645 -45.24 -32.77 28.66
N THR A 646 -44.46 -32.39 29.66
CA THR A 646 -44.29 -33.14 30.90
C THR A 646 -45.50 -32.88 31.79
N LYS A 647 -46.25 -33.94 32.12
CA LYS A 647 -47.23 -33.94 33.23
C LYS A 647 -46.55 -34.65 34.41
N ASN A 648 -46.37 -33.95 35.51
CA ASN A 648 -46.28 -34.61 36.81
C ASN A 648 -47.68 -34.73 37.42
N LYS A 649 -47.91 -35.88 38.01
CA LYS A 649 -48.75 -36.05 39.19
C LYS A 649 -47.86 -35.81 40.40
#